data_AF-A0AAW2V9D6-F1
#
_entry.id   AF-A0AAW2V9D6-F1
#
_cell.length_a   1.000
_cell.length_b   1.000
_cell.length_c   1.000
_cell.angle_alpha   90.00
_cell.angle_beta   90.00
_cell.angle_gamma   90.00
#
_symmetry.space_group_name_H-M   'P 1'
#
loop_
_entity.id
_entity.type
_entity.pdbx_description
1 polymer ?
#
loop_
_entity_poly.entity_id
_entity_poly.type
_entity_poly.pdbx_seq_one_letter_code
_entity_poly.pdbx_strand_id
1 'polypeptide(L)'
;MVCSLSSRYHSFTKLLKRLIRETRSCRYLRLLDKHCSIRSSYQDASRSTGAYFEGNDSGANLSMRGQDGDQIDRELFQFSKTKKSKLITEASIDQLEPNKCYCPKKQVVSFIWAICRRIVPSPLLGEPSNWRILRRNISKFIQLRKFEKFSLKECIHELKISKFPLLSNKHHADLHGGCSELGISDIARHAILDCWMFWFFSSLVSPLVKANFYVTESEHEKQEVLYYRKSTWKKLMREAECMKDERYHLLNHASAREILGKRQFGFSRARLRPKQIGFRMLTNLKAPSRMPLNPPPSRNHSIQQLQTKALYDHRATYQSFQSVNSVLHDLHVVLKDVSKAFDSVNQDKLLSVMKDVIFDDEYTVEKFTQVFSKKIRKEEINLILKEHITRNVVHFDNKFYLQLVGIPQGSVLSSLLCSFYYGHMERNVVFPFLEKANGDFLGKYDTFGASASRPNHTNEIVVCGAKYLLLRFIDDFLFISTSKKQASMFFSRLERGIRDYNCWMNDEKFGLNFDIDGQGCRSNRLHVGKDGTSFLRWSGVLVNCSTLEIQADYTRYLNTHLSSTLTVSCRGKVGCQLKAKLRRYLQPKCHPLFYDSNINSPGVVRLNIYQAFLLCAMKFICYISKLSILPRFSPKFCINAIDGSLRYMNRLIKRKVYSFDVDNAFRPKYDVKKKDVIWLGLHAYSRVLQKKQSRHKKLLCLFRSRLKPYGRLENMSPELKYAVDDARSSVLWSIKY
;
A
#
# COMPACT_ATOMS: atom_id res chain seq x y z
N MET A 1 -34.35 19.98 41.18
CA MET A 1 -33.45 19.47 40.11
C MET A 1 -31.95 19.43 40.51
N VAL A 2 -31.37 20.48 41.11
CA VAL A 2 -29.91 20.60 41.32
C VAL A 2 -29.28 19.50 42.20
N CYS A 3 -29.92 19.13 43.32
CA CYS A 3 -29.31 18.26 44.34
C CYS A 3 -29.01 16.82 43.85
N SER A 4 -29.89 16.22 43.04
CA SER A 4 -29.71 14.86 42.52
C SER A 4 -28.59 14.77 41.47
N LEU A 5 -28.37 15.86 40.72
CA LEU A 5 -27.20 16.04 39.86
C LEU A 5 -25.91 16.21 40.68
N SER A 6 -25.93 17.03 41.73
CA SER A 6 -24.78 17.26 42.61
C SER A 6 -24.26 15.96 43.28
N SER A 7 -25.16 15.16 43.88
CA SER A 7 -24.78 13.88 44.51
C SER A 7 -24.17 12.89 43.49
N ARG A 8 -24.77 12.75 42.30
CA ARG A 8 -24.25 11.87 41.24
C ARG A 8 -22.93 12.40 40.64
N TYR A 9 -22.76 13.72 40.54
CA TYR A 9 -21.50 14.36 40.14
C TYR A 9 -20.38 14.09 41.16
N HIS A 10 -20.66 14.18 42.46
CA HIS A 10 -19.70 13.83 43.51
C HIS A 10 -19.32 12.34 43.45
N SER A 11 -20.31 11.45 43.27
CA SER A 11 -20.07 10.00 43.08
C SER A 11 -19.21 9.71 41.83
N PHE A 12 -19.52 10.33 40.70
CA PHE A 12 -18.72 10.24 39.47
C PHE A 12 -17.29 10.75 39.69
N THR A 13 -17.12 11.87 40.39
CA THR A 13 -15.81 12.44 40.76
C THR A 13 -15.01 11.49 41.66
N LYS A 14 -15.65 10.82 42.64
CA LYS A 14 -15.03 9.79 43.48
C LYS A 14 -14.56 8.58 42.66
N LEU A 15 -15.34 8.16 41.66
CA LEU A 15 -15.01 7.08 40.73
C LEU A 15 -13.86 7.47 39.77
N LEU A 16 -13.83 8.71 39.26
CA LEU A 16 -12.72 9.22 38.45
C LEU A 16 -11.42 9.35 39.27
N LYS A 17 -11.49 9.88 40.50
CA LYS A 17 -10.35 9.90 41.43
C LYS A 17 -9.81 8.49 41.69
N ARG A 18 -10.67 7.46 41.77
CA ARG A 18 -10.24 6.05 41.84
C ARG A 18 -9.57 5.58 40.55
N LEU A 19 -10.16 5.86 39.38
CA LEU A 19 -9.57 5.50 38.07
C LEU A 19 -8.15 6.08 37.91
N ILE A 20 -7.92 7.32 38.36
CA ILE A 20 -6.59 7.97 38.33
C ILE A 20 -5.59 7.29 39.30
N ARG A 21 -6.05 6.79 40.45
CA ARG A 21 -5.20 6.00 41.37
C ARG A 21 -4.84 4.64 40.78
N GLU A 22 -5.81 3.92 40.20
CA GLU A 22 -5.59 2.59 39.62
C GLU A 22 -4.77 2.64 38.31
N THR A 23 -4.82 3.72 37.52
CA THR A 23 -3.90 3.89 36.38
C THR A 23 -2.46 4.13 36.82
N ARG A 24 -2.24 4.89 37.90
CA ARG A 24 -0.89 5.09 38.48
C ARG A 24 -0.30 3.81 39.06
N SER A 25 -1.10 2.92 39.65
CA SER A 25 -0.64 1.65 40.23
C SER A 25 -0.56 0.48 39.24
N CYS A 26 -1.09 0.62 38.03
CA CYS A 26 -1.18 -0.46 37.05
C CYS A 26 0.20 -0.88 36.52
N ARG A 27 0.58 -2.15 36.75
CA ARG A 27 1.81 -2.76 36.20
C ARG A 27 1.65 -3.14 34.72
N TYR A 28 1.48 -2.14 33.86
CA TYR A 28 1.19 -2.27 32.42
C TYR A 28 2.09 -3.27 31.68
N LEU A 29 3.41 -3.24 31.92
CA LEU A 29 4.37 -4.14 31.27
C LEU A 29 4.10 -5.62 31.61
N ARG A 30 3.89 -5.96 32.89
CA ARG A 30 3.56 -7.33 33.31
C ARG A 30 2.29 -7.87 32.65
N LEU A 31 1.30 -7.00 32.40
CA LEU A 31 0.09 -7.36 31.62
C LEU A 31 0.39 -7.54 30.13
N LEU A 32 1.29 -6.74 29.55
CA LEU A 32 1.71 -6.89 28.15
C LEU A 32 2.44 -8.21 27.92
N ASP A 33 3.30 -8.60 28.86
CA ASP A 33 4.03 -9.87 28.85
C ASP A 33 3.11 -11.06 29.06
N LYS A 34 2.17 -11.00 30.01
CA LYS A 34 1.15 -12.05 30.20
C LYS A 34 0.21 -12.24 29.01
N HIS A 35 -0.14 -11.18 28.27
CA HIS A 35 -1.19 -11.25 27.24
C HIS A 35 -0.72 -11.18 25.79
N CYS A 36 0.50 -10.74 25.53
CA CYS A 36 1.08 -10.54 24.20
C CYS A 36 2.56 -10.96 24.17
N SER A 37 2.90 -12.11 24.74
CA SER A 37 4.28 -12.58 24.92
C SER A 37 5.09 -12.61 23.61
N ILE A 38 6.39 -12.37 23.74
CA ILE A 38 7.37 -12.57 22.67
C ILE A 38 7.62 -14.09 22.55
N ARG A 39 7.80 -14.61 21.33
CA ARG A 39 8.13 -16.04 21.11
C ARG A 39 9.54 -16.36 21.64
N SER A 40 9.76 -17.59 22.09
CA SER A 40 10.98 -17.99 22.84
C SER A 40 12.28 -17.83 22.06
N SER A 41 12.27 -18.00 20.73
CA SER A 41 13.43 -17.79 19.82
C SER A 41 14.03 -16.37 19.82
N TYR A 42 13.52 -15.46 20.66
CA TYR A 42 14.01 -14.10 20.82
C TYR A 42 14.56 -13.82 22.24
N GLN A 43 14.71 -14.85 23.09
CA GLN A 43 15.24 -14.72 24.44
C GLN A 43 16.77 -14.85 24.48
N ASP A 44 17.37 -15.79 23.76
CA ASP A 44 18.81 -16.11 23.92
C ASP A 44 19.72 -14.99 23.41
N ALA A 45 19.38 -14.38 22.28
CA ALA A 45 20.02 -13.16 21.77
C ALA A 45 19.91 -11.93 22.70
N SER A 46 19.15 -12.00 23.81
CA SER A 46 19.09 -10.95 24.84
C SER A 46 19.98 -11.20 26.06
N ARG A 47 20.67 -12.36 26.13
CA ARG A 47 21.70 -12.62 27.15
C ARG A 47 23.10 -12.21 26.65
N SER A 48 23.45 -12.56 25.42
CA SER A 48 24.81 -12.35 24.88
C SER A 48 25.20 -10.89 24.60
N THR A 49 24.29 -9.92 24.76
CA THR A 49 24.56 -8.48 24.57
C THR A 49 24.77 -7.70 25.88
N GLY A 50 24.92 -8.39 27.02
CA GLY A 50 25.07 -7.76 28.33
C GLY A 50 26.48 -7.72 28.92
N ALA A 51 27.51 -8.23 28.22
CA ALA A 51 28.80 -8.60 28.82
C ALA A 51 30.05 -7.87 28.28
N TYR A 52 29.91 -6.90 27.39
CA TYR A 52 31.02 -6.15 26.80
C TYR A 52 30.67 -4.67 26.60
N PHE A 53 30.81 -3.85 27.65
CA PHE A 53 30.90 -2.38 27.56
C PHE A 53 31.46 -1.75 28.86
N GLU A 54 32.68 -2.14 29.22
CA GLU A 54 33.61 -1.32 30.02
C GLU A 54 34.89 -1.16 29.21
N GLY A 55 35.52 0.02 29.21
CA GLY A 55 36.73 0.29 28.43
C GLY A 55 36.76 1.66 27.76
N ASN A 56 37.31 2.64 28.48
CA ASN A 56 38.00 3.86 28.03
C ASN A 56 37.54 4.56 26.74
N ASP A 57 36.81 5.67 26.92
CA ASP A 57 36.83 6.80 25.99
C ASP A 57 37.97 7.74 26.42
N SER A 58 39.12 7.68 25.74
CA SER A 58 40.32 8.48 26.05
C SER A 58 40.58 9.50 24.94
N GLY A 59 40.29 10.77 25.21
CA GLY A 59 40.27 11.83 24.20
C GLY A 59 41.65 12.24 23.68
N ALA A 60 41.80 12.24 22.35
CA ALA A 60 42.90 12.90 21.66
C ALA A 60 42.48 14.34 21.27
N ASN A 61 42.91 15.33 22.05
CA ASN A 61 42.77 16.74 21.69
C ASN A 61 43.76 17.10 20.57
N LEU A 62 43.25 17.54 19.43
CA LEU A 62 44.05 18.16 18.36
C LEU A 62 43.36 19.46 17.92
N SER A 63 43.81 20.56 18.49
CA SER A 63 43.40 21.91 18.10
C SER A 63 44.24 22.38 16.91
N MET A 64 43.59 22.74 15.80
CA MET A 64 44.18 23.64 14.80
C MET A 64 43.20 24.77 14.47
N ARG A 65 43.76 25.96 14.24
CA ARG A 65 43.01 27.16 13.80
C ARG A 65 42.47 26.93 12.39
N GLY A 66 41.25 27.39 12.14
CA GLY A 66 40.59 27.20 10.85
C GLY A 66 40.85 28.30 9.84
N GLN A 67 40.65 27.98 8.57
CA GLN A 67 40.36 28.91 7.48
C GLN A 67 39.54 28.19 6.40
N ASP A 68 38.69 28.97 5.72
CA ASP A 68 38.00 28.77 4.44
C ASP A 68 37.37 27.40 4.06
N GLY A 69 36.11 27.47 3.61
CA GLY A 69 35.32 26.29 3.26
C GLY A 69 35.09 26.14 1.76
N ASP A 70 35.87 25.28 1.09
CA ASP A 70 35.56 24.80 -0.26
C ASP A 70 36.03 23.34 -0.52
N GLN A 71 35.99 22.49 0.53
CA GLN A 71 36.61 21.15 0.53
C GLN A 71 35.63 19.96 0.66
N ILE A 72 34.32 20.19 0.69
CA ILE A 72 33.31 19.12 0.85
C ILE A 72 33.20 18.22 -0.39
N ASP A 73 33.32 18.78 -1.60
CA ASP A 73 33.07 18.04 -2.85
C ASP A 73 34.24 17.13 -3.30
N ARG A 74 35.43 17.20 -2.65
CA ARG A 74 36.58 16.31 -2.98
C ARG A 74 36.64 15.04 -2.12
N GLU A 75 36.30 15.10 -0.83
CA GLU A 75 36.36 13.90 0.03
C GLU A 75 35.32 12.84 -0.34
N LEU A 76 34.18 13.27 -0.91
CA LEU A 76 33.11 12.40 -1.40
C LEU A 76 33.53 11.41 -2.50
N PHE A 77 34.64 11.66 -3.21
CA PHE A 77 35.11 10.80 -4.31
C PHE A 77 36.16 9.75 -3.89
N GLN A 78 36.95 10.03 -2.84
CA GLN A 78 38.15 9.25 -2.48
C GLN A 78 37.82 7.91 -1.79
N PHE A 79 36.68 7.80 -1.09
CA PHE A 79 36.31 6.61 -0.29
C PHE A 79 35.91 5.37 -1.11
N SER A 80 35.82 5.47 -2.43
CA SER A 80 35.22 4.46 -3.32
C SER A 80 36.09 3.21 -3.61
N LYS A 81 37.34 3.15 -3.14
CA LYS A 81 38.33 2.12 -3.56
C LYS A 81 38.82 1.12 -2.49
N THR A 82 38.56 1.32 -1.19
CA THR A 82 39.25 0.59 -0.11
C THR A 82 38.36 -0.29 0.78
N LYS A 83 37.47 -1.09 0.18
CA LYS A 83 36.83 -2.23 0.88
C LYS A 83 36.32 -3.36 -0.03
N LYS A 84 37.22 -3.94 -0.85
CA LYS A 84 36.87 -5.06 -1.77
C LYS A 84 37.64 -6.36 -1.52
N SER A 85 37.86 -6.70 -0.26
CA SER A 85 38.29 -8.05 0.15
C SER A 85 37.80 -8.42 1.56
N LYS A 86 36.78 -9.29 1.60
CA LYS A 86 36.74 -10.45 2.52
C LYS A 86 35.72 -11.45 1.95
N LEU A 87 36.15 -12.70 1.83
CA LEU A 87 35.32 -13.76 1.27
C LEU A 87 34.18 -14.14 2.22
N ILE A 88 33.17 -14.81 1.65
CA ILE A 88 32.05 -15.40 2.36
C ILE A 88 32.55 -16.52 3.28
N THR A 89 31.93 -16.65 4.46
CA THR A 89 31.88 -17.92 5.18
C THR A 89 30.48 -18.03 5.78
N GLU A 90 29.72 -19.06 5.38
CA GLU A 90 28.29 -19.13 5.65
C GLU A 90 28.01 -19.67 7.06
N ALA A 91 27.55 -18.80 7.96
CA ALA A 91 27.12 -19.18 9.31
C ALA A 91 25.89 -18.37 9.76
N SER A 92 24.71 -18.95 9.53
CA SER A 92 23.48 -18.75 10.33
C SER A 92 23.16 -17.35 10.87
N ILE A 93 22.94 -16.37 9.98
CA ILE A 93 22.38 -15.07 10.39
C ILE A 93 20.86 -15.17 10.52
N ASP A 94 20.37 -15.19 11.76
CA ASP A 94 18.96 -15.15 12.12
C ASP A 94 18.34 -13.75 11.80
N GLN A 95 18.06 -13.50 10.52
CA GLN A 95 17.42 -12.26 10.09
C GLN A 95 15.99 -12.16 10.67
N LEU A 96 15.75 -11.15 11.50
CA LEU A 96 14.52 -11.00 12.27
C LEU A 96 13.30 -10.65 11.39
N GLU A 97 12.67 -11.67 10.80
CA GLU A 97 11.57 -11.54 9.83
C GLU A 97 10.42 -10.64 10.35
N PRO A 98 10.19 -9.46 9.75
CA PRO A 98 9.19 -8.51 10.27
C PRO A 98 7.76 -9.06 10.23
N ASN A 99 7.44 -9.95 9.29
CA ASN A 99 6.13 -10.60 9.22
C ASN A 99 5.91 -11.68 10.31
N LYS A 100 6.95 -12.20 10.96
CA LYS A 100 6.83 -13.17 12.07
C LYS A 100 6.72 -12.50 13.47
N CYS A 101 6.91 -11.17 13.54
CA CYS A 101 7.12 -10.43 14.79
C CYS A 101 5.92 -9.64 15.35
N TYR A 102 4.71 -9.76 14.77
CA TYR A 102 3.52 -9.00 15.24
C TYR A 102 2.67 -9.78 16.26
N CYS A 103 1.98 -9.05 17.15
CA CYS A 103 1.03 -9.60 18.10
C CYS A 103 -0.34 -9.86 17.42
N PRO A 104 -0.87 -11.09 17.47
CA PRO A 104 -2.22 -11.38 16.94
C PRO A 104 -3.30 -10.49 17.56
N LYS A 105 -4.26 -10.00 16.76
CA LYS A 105 -5.33 -9.08 17.22
C LYS A 105 -6.10 -9.60 18.45
N LYS A 106 -6.26 -10.92 18.60
CA LYS A 106 -6.86 -11.56 19.81
C LYS A 106 -6.07 -11.27 21.10
N GLN A 107 -4.74 -11.33 21.05
CA GLN A 107 -3.85 -11.04 22.18
C GLN A 107 -3.96 -9.57 22.59
N VAL A 108 -3.89 -8.65 21.61
CA VAL A 108 -4.05 -7.19 21.82
C VAL A 108 -5.38 -6.86 22.50
N VAL A 109 -6.49 -7.47 22.05
CA VAL A 109 -7.81 -7.33 22.70
C VAL A 109 -7.81 -7.87 24.13
N SER A 110 -7.09 -8.97 24.40
CA SER A 110 -6.96 -9.53 25.76
C SER A 110 -6.20 -8.58 26.69
N PHE A 111 -5.06 -8.05 26.24
CA PHE A 111 -4.23 -7.08 26.96
C PHE A 111 -5.00 -5.79 27.31
N ILE A 112 -5.60 -5.15 26.30
CA ILE A 112 -6.39 -3.92 26.48
C ILE A 112 -7.57 -4.17 27.43
N TRP A 113 -8.26 -5.31 27.29
CA TRP A 113 -9.37 -5.66 28.18
C TRP A 113 -8.94 -5.91 29.63
N ALA A 114 -7.80 -6.59 29.85
CA ALA A 114 -7.26 -6.83 31.18
C ALA A 114 -6.90 -5.51 31.90
N ILE A 115 -6.31 -4.56 31.17
CA ILE A 115 -6.06 -3.21 31.69
C ILE A 115 -7.37 -2.50 32.03
N CYS A 116 -8.34 -2.43 31.11
CA CYS A 116 -9.62 -1.76 31.37
C CYS A 116 -10.36 -2.37 32.58
N ARG A 117 -10.32 -3.70 32.77
CA ARG A 117 -10.87 -4.38 33.95
C ARG A 117 -10.11 -4.09 35.25
N ARG A 118 -8.84 -3.68 35.21
CA ARG A 118 -8.06 -3.33 36.41
C ARG A 118 -8.27 -1.88 36.83
N ILE A 119 -8.38 -0.95 35.87
CA ILE A 119 -8.34 0.49 36.15
C ILE A 119 -9.70 1.18 36.17
N VAL A 120 -10.73 0.63 35.50
CA VAL A 120 -12.07 1.23 35.46
C VAL A 120 -12.95 0.63 36.56
N PRO A 121 -13.44 1.43 37.53
CA PRO A 121 -14.35 0.95 38.56
C PRO A 121 -15.61 0.27 37.99
N SER A 122 -16.12 -0.77 38.66
CA SER A 122 -17.29 -1.53 38.21
C SER A 122 -18.55 -0.68 37.96
N PRO A 123 -18.88 0.39 38.72
CA PRO A 123 -20.04 1.24 38.40
C PRO A 123 -19.94 1.95 37.04
N LEU A 124 -18.70 2.17 36.54
CA LEU A 124 -18.41 2.79 35.24
C LEU A 124 -18.21 1.75 34.13
N LEU A 125 -17.70 0.56 34.44
CA LEU A 125 -17.53 -0.53 33.48
C LEU A 125 -18.82 -1.33 33.24
N GLY A 126 -19.78 -1.24 34.16
CA GLY A 126 -21.06 -1.94 34.15
C GLY A 126 -21.01 -3.34 34.76
N GLU A 127 -22.07 -4.11 34.55
CA GLU A 127 -22.16 -5.53 34.94
C GLU A 127 -21.40 -6.48 33.99
N PRO A 128 -21.10 -7.73 34.41
CA PRO A 128 -20.47 -8.76 33.57
C PRO A 128 -21.16 -9.04 32.22
N SER A 129 -22.47 -8.79 32.11
CA SER A 129 -23.23 -8.84 30.86
C SER A 129 -22.75 -7.78 29.85
N ASN A 130 -22.68 -6.51 30.28
CA ASN A 130 -22.09 -5.42 29.50
C ASN A 130 -20.59 -5.63 29.26
N TRP A 131 -19.84 -6.24 30.19
CA TRP A 131 -18.41 -6.53 30.00
C TRP A 131 -18.13 -7.39 28.77
N ARG A 132 -18.92 -8.46 28.54
CA ARG A 132 -18.78 -9.32 27.35
C ARG A 132 -19.02 -8.55 26.06
N ILE A 133 -19.97 -7.62 26.08
CA ILE A 133 -20.34 -6.75 24.95
C ILE A 133 -19.27 -5.68 24.70
N LEU A 134 -18.76 -5.04 25.75
CA LEU A 134 -17.70 -4.03 25.68
C LEU A 134 -16.37 -4.63 25.21
N ARG A 135 -15.97 -5.81 25.70
CA ARG A 135 -14.81 -6.56 25.19
C ARG A 135 -14.97 -6.90 23.70
N ARG A 136 -16.19 -7.24 23.25
CA ARG A 136 -16.50 -7.47 21.84
C ARG A 136 -16.45 -6.18 21.02
N ASN A 137 -16.88 -5.03 21.54
CA ASN A 137 -16.82 -3.75 20.84
C ASN A 137 -15.37 -3.21 20.77
N ILE A 138 -14.54 -3.44 21.80
CA ILE A 138 -13.07 -3.29 21.73
C ILE A 138 -12.49 -4.23 20.66
N SER A 139 -12.97 -5.47 20.58
CA SER A 139 -12.53 -6.41 19.54
C SER A 139 -12.89 -5.94 18.12
N LYS A 140 -14.05 -5.32 17.92
CA LYS A 140 -14.41 -4.65 16.65
C LYS A 140 -13.41 -3.53 16.33
N PHE A 141 -13.11 -2.65 17.31
CA PHE A 141 -12.17 -1.54 17.16
C PHE A 141 -10.75 -2.00 16.78
N ILE A 142 -10.18 -2.98 17.48
CA ILE A 142 -8.85 -3.52 17.18
C ILE A 142 -8.83 -4.27 15.82
N GLN A 143 -9.97 -4.81 15.38
CA GLN A 143 -10.11 -5.47 14.08
C GLN A 143 -10.22 -4.54 12.87
N LEU A 144 -10.42 -3.23 13.06
CA LEU A 144 -10.52 -2.25 11.98
C LEU A 144 -9.32 -2.27 11.04
N ARG A 145 -9.57 -1.92 9.78
CA ARG A 145 -8.58 -1.77 8.72
C ARG A 145 -8.15 -0.33 8.52
N LYS A 146 -7.09 -0.16 7.74
CA LYS A 146 -6.68 1.14 7.21
C LYS A 146 -7.88 1.81 6.51
N PHE A 147 -8.07 3.09 6.82
CA PHE A 147 -9.18 3.94 6.36
C PHE A 147 -10.59 3.59 6.88
N GLU A 148 -10.80 2.53 7.68
CA GLU A 148 -12.07 2.33 8.37
C GLU A 148 -12.19 3.28 9.58
N LYS A 149 -13.42 3.68 9.95
CA LYS A 149 -13.69 4.59 11.07
C LYS A 149 -14.76 4.01 11.98
N PHE A 150 -14.41 3.76 13.25
CA PHE A 150 -15.41 3.46 14.28
C PHE A 150 -16.34 4.67 14.51
N SER A 151 -17.59 4.42 14.88
CA SER A 151 -18.56 5.42 15.30
C SER A 151 -19.03 5.17 16.73
N LEU A 152 -19.58 6.19 17.39
CA LEU A 152 -20.11 6.06 18.75
C LEU A 152 -21.22 5.00 18.82
N LYS A 153 -22.07 4.94 17.78
CA LYS A 153 -23.10 3.90 17.61
C LYS A 153 -22.54 2.47 17.57
N GLU A 154 -21.29 2.27 17.16
CA GLU A 154 -20.60 0.97 17.19
C GLU A 154 -19.89 0.70 18.53
N CYS A 155 -19.52 1.75 19.27
CA CYS A 155 -19.00 1.65 20.64
C CYS A 155 -20.10 1.16 21.60
N ILE A 156 -21.29 1.76 21.50
CA ILE A 156 -22.44 1.48 22.38
C ILE A 156 -23.26 0.24 21.97
N HIS A 157 -22.99 -0.35 20.80
CA HIS A 157 -23.84 -1.39 20.20
C HIS A 157 -24.11 -2.59 21.13
N GLU A 158 -25.40 -2.84 21.40
CA GLU A 158 -25.98 -3.82 22.34
C GLU A 158 -25.71 -3.57 23.84
N LEU A 159 -25.00 -2.51 24.25
CA LEU A 159 -24.86 -2.19 25.68
C LEU A 159 -26.23 -1.82 26.28
N LYS A 160 -26.56 -2.39 27.44
CA LYS A 160 -27.79 -2.06 28.17
C LYS A 160 -27.50 -0.96 29.18
N ILE A 161 -28.16 0.19 29.09
CA ILE A 161 -27.93 1.32 30.00
C ILE A 161 -28.29 1.00 31.46
N SER A 162 -29.34 0.21 31.67
CA SER A 162 -29.74 -0.34 32.98
C SER A 162 -28.70 -1.26 33.63
N LYS A 163 -27.64 -1.64 32.89
CA LYS A 163 -26.51 -2.48 33.32
C LYS A 163 -25.23 -1.70 33.57
N PHE A 164 -25.33 -0.38 33.75
CA PHE A 164 -24.33 0.47 34.40
C PHE A 164 -24.90 1.00 35.72
N PRO A 165 -24.42 0.59 36.91
CA PRO A 165 -25.01 0.97 38.19
C PRO A 165 -25.21 2.49 38.37
N LEU A 166 -24.23 3.31 37.99
CA LEU A 166 -24.28 4.77 38.04
C LEU A 166 -25.41 5.39 37.18
N LEU A 167 -25.80 4.71 36.10
CA LEU A 167 -26.84 5.15 35.16
C LEU A 167 -28.14 4.33 35.30
N SER A 168 -28.22 3.45 36.30
CA SER A 168 -29.40 2.65 36.59
C SER A 168 -30.40 3.41 37.47
N ASN A 169 -31.69 3.06 37.36
CA ASN A 169 -32.73 3.63 38.23
C ASN A 169 -32.91 2.83 39.54
N LYS A 170 -32.06 1.82 39.79
CA LYS A 170 -32.24 0.82 40.86
C LYS A 170 -31.69 1.23 42.24
N HIS A 171 -31.12 2.42 42.40
CA HIS A 171 -30.44 2.83 43.64
C HIS A 171 -31.17 3.94 44.41
N HIS A 172 -32.49 4.08 44.26
CA HIS A 172 -33.32 5.08 44.95
C HIS A 172 -34.73 4.57 45.32
N ALA A 173 -34.98 3.25 45.32
CA ALA A 173 -36.30 2.69 45.63
C ALA A 173 -36.43 2.14 47.08
N ASP A 174 -35.32 1.79 47.71
CA ASP A 174 -35.31 0.85 48.84
C ASP A 174 -35.09 1.52 50.22
N LEU A 175 -35.13 2.86 50.30
CA LEU A 175 -35.01 3.61 51.57
C LEU A 175 -35.97 4.82 51.58
N HIS A 176 -37.00 4.69 52.42
CA HIS A 176 -38.11 5.62 52.67
C HIS A 176 -39.03 5.93 51.47
N GLY A 177 -40.31 5.63 51.65
CA GLY A 177 -41.37 6.02 50.71
C GLY A 177 -41.78 7.48 50.86
N GLY A 178 -42.19 8.09 49.75
CA GLY A 178 -42.62 9.49 49.69
C GLY A 178 -41.93 10.28 48.58
N CYS A 179 -42.67 11.14 47.89
CA CYS A 179 -42.20 12.05 46.84
C CYS A 179 -41.50 11.39 45.63
N SER A 180 -42.32 10.88 44.70
CA SER A 180 -41.89 10.64 43.31
C SER A 180 -41.65 11.97 42.59
N GLU A 181 -40.40 12.37 42.34
CA GLU A 181 -40.11 13.28 41.21
C GLU A 181 -38.65 13.35 40.73
N LEU A 182 -38.47 13.75 39.46
CA LEU A 182 -37.21 14.18 38.83
C LEU A 182 -36.02 13.20 38.91
N GLY A 183 -36.28 11.92 38.61
CA GLY A 183 -35.25 11.03 38.06
C GLY A 183 -34.70 11.57 36.73
N ILE A 184 -33.39 11.40 36.48
CA ILE A 184 -32.75 11.88 35.24
C ILE A 184 -33.44 11.24 34.02
N SER A 185 -33.91 12.06 33.08
CA SER A 185 -34.61 11.60 31.88
C SER A 185 -33.77 10.62 31.06
N ASP A 186 -34.43 9.67 30.38
CA ASP A 186 -33.73 8.66 29.60
C ASP A 186 -32.88 9.27 28.47
N ILE A 187 -33.27 10.42 27.93
CA ILE A 187 -32.48 11.21 26.97
C ILE A 187 -31.14 11.62 27.61
N ALA A 188 -31.16 12.21 28.80
CA ALA A 188 -29.95 12.64 29.51
C ALA A 188 -29.11 11.45 29.99
N ARG A 189 -29.73 10.35 30.43
CA ARG A 189 -29.02 9.09 30.76
C ARG A 189 -28.25 8.55 29.55
N HIS A 190 -28.88 8.51 28.37
CA HIS A 190 -28.21 8.07 27.14
C HIS A 190 -27.11 9.04 26.71
N ALA A 191 -27.31 10.36 26.82
CA ALA A 191 -26.27 11.35 26.53
C ALA A 191 -25.01 11.17 27.42
N ILE A 192 -25.18 10.88 28.72
CA ILE A 192 -24.08 10.58 29.63
C ILE A 192 -23.36 9.27 29.23
N LEU A 193 -24.11 8.22 28.85
CA LEU A 193 -23.52 6.97 28.36
C LEU A 193 -22.73 7.18 27.06
N ASP A 194 -23.24 7.99 26.13
CA ASP A 194 -22.59 8.34 24.87
C ASP A 194 -21.30 9.13 25.12
N CYS A 195 -21.31 10.13 26.01
CA CYS A 195 -20.11 10.86 26.40
C CYS A 195 -19.07 9.94 27.07
N TRP A 196 -19.50 9.08 27.99
CA TRP A 196 -18.64 8.13 28.69
C TRP A 196 -18.02 7.09 27.74
N MET A 197 -18.79 6.54 26.82
CA MET A 197 -18.31 5.57 25.82
C MET A 197 -17.42 6.24 24.76
N PHE A 198 -17.71 7.48 24.38
CA PHE A 198 -16.81 8.27 23.54
C PHE A 198 -15.45 8.48 24.24
N TRP A 199 -15.45 8.90 25.51
CA TRP A 199 -14.24 9.06 26.31
C TRP A 199 -13.48 7.74 26.48
N PHE A 200 -14.17 6.65 26.84
CA PHE A 200 -13.55 5.33 27.04
C PHE A 200 -12.82 4.83 25.78
N PHE A 201 -13.39 5.01 24.58
CA PHE A 201 -12.71 4.63 23.34
C PHE A 201 -11.63 5.63 22.89
N SER A 202 -11.89 6.94 22.99
CA SER A 202 -10.99 7.99 22.48
C SER A 202 -9.80 8.30 23.40
N SER A 203 -10.01 8.26 24.70
CA SER A 203 -9.10 8.76 25.75
C SER A 203 -8.53 7.65 26.63
N LEU A 204 -9.06 6.42 26.56
CA LEU A 204 -8.47 5.25 27.22
C LEU A 204 -8.01 4.16 26.24
N VAL A 205 -8.92 3.51 25.51
CA VAL A 205 -8.59 2.38 24.62
C VAL A 205 -7.58 2.78 23.53
N SER A 206 -7.82 3.90 22.84
CA SER A 206 -6.93 4.40 21.79
C SER A 206 -5.53 4.79 22.32
N PRO A 207 -5.38 5.57 23.41
CA PRO A 207 -4.09 5.80 24.06
C PRO A 207 -3.38 4.55 24.54
N LEU A 208 -4.07 3.56 25.13
CA LEU A 208 -3.44 2.30 25.56
C LEU A 208 -2.82 1.52 24.38
N VAL A 209 -3.49 1.50 23.22
CA VAL A 209 -2.94 0.94 21.98
C VAL A 209 -1.71 1.74 21.54
N LYS A 210 -1.86 3.08 21.40
CA LYS A 210 -0.77 3.99 20.99
C LYS A 210 0.44 3.98 21.92
N ALA A 211 0.24 3.69 23.21
CA ALA A 211 1.30 3.64 24.21
C ALA A 211 2.18 2.39 24.04
N ASN A 212 1.57 1.22 23.87
CA ASN A 212 2.26 -0.07 23.94
C ASN A 212 2.67 -0.64 22.57
N PHE A 213 1.92 -0.31 21.50
CA PHE A 213 2.13 -0.87 20.17
C PHE A 213 2.57 0.18 19.14
N TYR A 214 3.38 -0.25 18.18
CA TYR A 214 3.52 0.37 16.87
C TYR A 214 2.54 -0.31 15.91
N VAL A 215 1.83 0.47 15.10
CA VAL A 215 0.63 0.03 14.37
C VAL A 215 0.78 0.41 12.89
N THR A 216 0.88 -0.59 12.01
CA THR A 216 1.20 -0.40 10.58
C THR A 216 0.58 -1.49 9.70
N GLU A 217 0.39 -1.19 8.41
CA GLU A 217 0.20 -2.21 7.38
C GLU A 217 1.54 -2.88 7.00
N SER A 218 1.52 -4.09 6.43
CA SER A 218 2.65 -4.67 5.65
C SER A 218 2.43 -4.49 4.14
N GLU A 219 3.39 -4.89 3.31
CA GLU A 219 3.28 -4.88 1.84
C GLU A 219 2.15 -5.80 1.34
N HIS A 220 2.04 -6.99 1.93
CA HIS A 220 1.23 -8.11 1.43
C HIS A 220 -0.21 -8.15 2.02
N GLU A 221 -0.40 -7.68 3.25
CA GLU A 221 -1.69 -7.70 3.98
C GLU A 221 -2.68 -6.57 3.59
N LYS A 222 -2.31 -5.77 2.57
CA LYS A 222 -3.17 -4.81 1.86
C LYS A 222 -3.73 -3.69 2.74
N GLN A 223 -4.92 -3.87 3.33
CA GLN A 223 -5.54 -2.88 4.25
C GLN A 223 -5.65 -3.40 5.69
N GLU A 224 -5.29 -4.67 5.96
CA GLU A 224 -5.17 -5.15 7.34
C GLU A 224 -4.02 -4.44 8.06
N VAL A 225 -4.18 -4.33 9.38
CA VAL A 225 -3.29 -3.57 10.26
C VAL A 225 -2.69 -4.52 11.29
N LEU A 226 -1.36 -4.50 11.38
CA LEU A 226 -0.55 -5.30 12.29
C LEU A 226 -0.16 -4.48 13.53
N TYR A 227 0.03 -5.17 14.65
CA TYR A 227 0.33 -4.57 15.96
C TYR A 227 1.65 -5.14 16.47
N TYR A 228 2.70 -4.34 16.48
CA TYR A 228 4.01 -4.71 17.00
C TYR A 228 4.19 -4.13 18.39
N ARG A 229 4.76 -4.87 19.35
CA ARG A 229 5.27 -4.27 20.61
C ARG A 229 6.26 -3.17 20.27
N LYS A 230 6.24 -2.02 20.96
CA LYS A 230 7.25 -0.97 20.72
C LYS A 230 8.68 -1.42 20.99
N SER A 231 8.92 -2.34 21.92
CA SER A 231 10.24 -2.93 22.15
C SER A 231 10.71 -3.78 20.96
N THR A 232 9.86 -4.71 20.48
CA THR A 232 10.13 -5.51 19.28
C THR A 232 10.32 -4.64 18.04
N TRP A 233 9.48 -3.60 17.85
CA TRP A 233 9.63 -2.66 16.73
C TRP A 233 10.95 -1.88 16.79
N LYS A 234 11.41 -1.49 17.98
CA LYS A 234 12.73 -0.86 18.16
C LYS A 234 13.91 -1.80 17.86
N LYS A 235 13.79 -3.11 18.14
CA LYS A 235 14.79 -4.11 17.71
C LYS A 235 14.86 -4.15 16.17
N LEU A 236 13.73 -4.50 15.56
CA LEU A 236 13.53 -4.55 14.10
C LEU A 236 14.06 -3.31 13.35
N MET A 237 13.84 -2.09 13.88
CA MET A 237 14.29 -0.84 13.26
C MET A 237 15.81 -0.60 13.35
N ARG A 238 16.52 -1.23 14.29
CA ARG A 238 18.00 -1.22 14.37
C ARG A 238 18.63 -2.37 13.58
N GLU A 239 17.91 -3.48 13.43
CA GLU A 239 18.32 -4.59 12.58
C GLU A 239 18.16 -4.24 11.09
N ALA A 240 17.12 -3.47 10.71
CA ALA A 240 16.77 -3.07 9.35
C ALA A 240 17.94 -2.52 8.49
N GLU A 241 18.34 -3.33 7.50
CA GLU A 241 19.45 -3.05 6.56
C GLU A 241 19.28 -1.74 5.79
N CYS A 242 18.05 -1.33 5.47
CA CYS A 242 17.77 -0.15 4.64
C CYS A 242 18.21 1.20 5.24
N MET A 243 18.73 1.22 6.47
CA MET A 243 19.36 2.39 7.13
C MET A 243 20.85 2.17 7.46
N LYS A 244 21.41 1.00 7.12
CA LYS A 244 22.84 0.65 7.22
C LYS A 244 23.52 0.61 5.84
N ASP A 245 22.71 0.44 4.81
CA ASP A 245 23.01 0.45 3.39
C ASP A 245 23.58 1.82 2.95
N GLU A 246 24.62 1.80 2.11
CA GLU A 246 25.43 2.95 1.68
C GLU A 246 24.61 4.05 0.96
N ARG A 247 23.37 3.74 0.60
CA ARG A 247 22.40 4.68 0.01
C ARG A 247 22.00 5.85 0.92
N TYR A 248 22.29 5.82 2.22
CA TYR A 248 21.93 6.86 3.18
C TYR A 248 23.07 7.27 4.13
N HIS A 249 23.56 8.51 3.99
CA HIS A 249 24.56 9.08 4.90
C HIS A 249 23.87 9.78 6.09
N LEU A 250 24.41 9.62 7.31
CA LEU A 250 23.86 10.22 8.53
C LEU A 250 24.30 11.69 8.67
N LEU A 251 23.36 12.62 8.71
CA LEU A 251 23.63 14.05 8.90
C LEU A 251 23.56 14.44 10.38
N ASN A 252 24.51 15.28 10.81
CA ASN A 252 24.38 16.05 12.05
C ASN A 252 23.36 17.21 11.88
N HIS A 253 22.97 17.87 12.99
CA HIS A 253 21.95 18.93 12.96
C HIS A 253 22.40 20.23 12.25
N ALA A 254 23.70 20.52 12.17
CA ALA A 254 24.23 21.72 11.51
C ALA A 254 24.24 21.53 9.98
N SER A 255 24.83 20.45 9.47
CA SER A 255 24.85 20.13 8.03
C SER A 255 23.43 19.94 7.47
N ALA A 256 22.52 19.33 8.25
CA ALA A 256 21.11 19.25 7.88
C ALA A 256 20.44 20.63 7.79
N ARG A 257 20.77 21.57 8.69
CA ARG A 257 20.26 22.94 8.68
C ARG A 257 20.82 23.75 7.51
N GLU A 258 22.10 23.59 7.19
CA GLU A 258 22.76 24.27 6.08
C GLU A 258 22.12 23.90 4.74
N ILE A 259 21.96 22.60 4.46
CA ILE A 259 21.28 22.09 3.26
C ILE A 259 19.82 22.58 3.20
N LEU A 260 19.12 22.63 4.34
CA LEU A 260 17.73 23.12 4.40
C LEU A 260 17.62 24.64 4.23
N GLY A 261 18.59 25.42 4.71
CA GLY A 261 18.60 26.87 4.62
C GLY A 261 18.84 27.39 3.19
N LYS A 262 19.58 26.63 2.38
CA LYS A 262 19.93 27.00 0.99
C LYS A 262 18.81 26.76 -0.04
N ARG A 263 17.58 26.40 0.35
CA ARG A 263 16.52 25.98 -0.59
C ARG A 263 15.07 26.22 -0.17
N GLN A 264 14.15 26.11 -1.14
CA GLN A 264 12.73 26.41 -0.98
C GLN A 264 11.90 25.34 -0.23
N PHE A 265 12.37 24.09 -0.12
CA PHE A 265 11.59 22.97 0.41
C PHE A 265 12.26 22.23 1.58
N GLY A 266 11.41 21.65 2.43
CA GLY A 266 11.82 21.01 3.69
C GLY A 266 12.51 19.65 3.56
N PHE A 267 12.55 18.92 4.67
CA PHE A 267 12.95 17.52 4.70
C PHE A 267 11.73 16.59 4.56
N SER A 268 11.94 15.42 3.94
CA SER A 268 10.91 14.38 3.87
C SER A 268 10.86 13.58 5.19
N ARG A 269 9.69 13.06 5.58
CA ARG A 269 9.55 12.26 6.82
C ARG A 269 9.35 10.78 6.48
N ALA A 270 10.32 9.94 6.85
CA ALA A 270 10.28 8.51 6.56
C ALA A 270 9.53 7.68 7.62
N ARG A 271 8.99 6.53 7.18
CA ARG A 271 8.58 5.41 8.02
C ARG A 271 8.94 4.08 7.34
N LEU A 272 9.13 3.00 8.09
CA LEU A 272 9.23 1.66 7.51
C LEU A 272 7.86 0.98 7.42
N ARG A 273 7.68 0.18 6.37
CA ARG A 273 6.58 -0.77 6.12
C ARG A 273 7.17 -2.18 6.00
N PRO A 274 6.69 -3.17 6.78
CA PRO A 274 7.15 -4.57 6.66
C PRO A 274 6.91 -5.17 5.27
N LYS A 275 7.90 -5.90 4.74
CA LYS A 275 7.77 -6.82 3.60
C LYS A 275 7.69 -8.27 4.11
N GLN A 276 7.71 -9.26 3.20
CA GLN A 276 8.08 -10.65 3.53
C GLN A 276 9.47 -10.70 4.18
N ILE A 277 10.51 -10.24 3.46
CA ILE A 277 11.88 -10.13 3.94
C ILE A 277 12.26 -8.64 4.01
N GLY A 278 12.79 -8.20 5.15
CA GLY A 278 13.17 -6.81 5.40
C GLY A 278 12.02 -5.80 5.34
N PHE A 279 12.35 -4.56 4.93
CA PHE A 279 11.46 -3.41 4.97
C PHE A 279 11.38 -2.66 3.64
N ARG A 280 10.31 -1.86 3.48
CA ARG A 280 10.22 -0.77 2.52
C ARG A 280 10.18 0.55 3.28
N MET A 281 11.14 1.45 3.04
CA MET A 281 11.03 2.83 3.51
C MET A 281 10.00 3.58 2.67
N LEU A 282 9.17 4.40 3.32
CA LEU A 282 8.19 5.27 2.68
C LEU A 282 8.37 6.69 3.21
N THR A 283 8.84 7.57 2.34
CA THR A 283 8.99 9.00 2.62
C THR A 283 7.69 9.76 2.37
N ASN A 284 7.30 10.62 3.30
CA ASN A 284 6.19 11.56 3.13
C ASN A 284 6.74 12.91 2.67
N LEU A 285 6.50 13.23 1.40
CA LEU A 285 6.87 14.50 0.74
C LEU A 285 5.67 15.47 0.60
N LYS A 286 4.48 15.10 1.10
CA LYS A 286 3.24 15.92 1.03
C LYS A 286 2.93 16.73 2.29
N ALA A 287 3.67 16.52 3.37
CA ALA A 287 3.54 17.34 4.58
C ALA A 287 4.62 18.44 4.58
N PRO A 288 4.32 19.67 5.03
CA PRO A 288 5.34 20.66 5.34
C PRO A 288 6.24 20.14 6.48
N SER A 289 7.47 20.63 6.53
CA SER A 289 8.45 20.26 7.57
C SER A 289 8.71 21.44 8.50
N ARG A 290 9.08 21.16 9.75
CA ARG A 290 9.51 22.16 10.73
C ARG A 290 10.79 21.68 11.40
N MET A 291 11.77 22.57 11.53
CA MET A 291 13.03 22.32 12.24
C MET A 291 13.15 23.33 13.39
N PRO A 292 13.46 22.90 14.63
CA PRO A 292 13.70 23.84 15.72
C PRO A 292 15.02 24.58 15.48
N LEU A 293 15.03 25.89 15.75
CA LEU A 293 16.24 26.73 15.64
C LEU A 293 17.24 26.44 16.76
N ASN A 294 16.77 26.04 17.94
CA ASN A 294 17.61 25.54 19.03
C ASN A 294 17.37 24.02 19.18
N PRO A 295 18.40 23.15 19.09
CA PRO A 295 18.21 21.74 19.36
C PRO A 295 17.72 21.52 20.81
N PRO A 296 16.91 20.49 21.07
CA PRO A 296 16.62 20.10 22.45
C PRO A 296 17.90 19.54 23.11
N PRO A 297 18.15 19.80 24.40
CA PRO A 297 19.33 19.27 25.08
C PRO A 297 19.38 17.73 25.06
N SER A 298 20.60 17.19 25.07
CA SER A 298 20.88 15.76 25.00
C SER A 298 20.17 14.97 26.12
N ARG A 299 19.69 13.76 25.78
CA ARG A 299 18.88 12.93 26.68
C ARG A 299 19.68 12.33 27.84
N ASN A 300 19.67 13.00 28.99
CA ASN A 300 19.89 12.33 30.28
C ASN A 300 18.55 11.80 30.81
N HIS A 301 18.56 10.58 31.37
CA HIS A 301 17.36 9.77 31.61
C HIS A 301 16.68 10.04 32.97
N SER A 302 16.30 11.30 33.26
CA SER A 302 15.56 11.67 34.48
C SER A 302 14.08 11.99 34.23
N ILE A 303 13.21 11.64 35.18
CA ILE A 303 11.73 11.73 35.02
C ILE A 303 11.21 13.18 35.11
N GLN A 304 11.93 14.08 35.82
CA GLN A 304 11.55 15.48 36.00
C GLN A 304 11.44 16.26 34.67
N GLN A 305 12.22 15.91 33.65
CA GLN A 305 12.23 16.65 32.37
C GLN A 305 10.94 16.53 31.54
N LEU A 306 9.98 15.68 31.92
CA LEU A 306 8.69 15.59 31.20
C LEU A 306 7.84 16.87 31.30
N GLN A 307 7.96 17.64 32.39
CA GLN A 307 7.35 18.97 32.49
C GLN A 307 8.16 20.01 31.72
N THR A 308 9.49 20.00 31.85
CA THR A 308 10.41 20.90 31.14
C THR A 308 10.23 20.80 29.62
N LYS A 309 9.97 19.60 29.09
CA LYS A 309 9.75 19.41 27.66
C LYS A 309 8.47 20.08 27.14
N ALA A 310 7.40 20.13 27.91
CA ALA A 310 6.19 20.86 27.55
C ALA A 310 6.42 22.38 27.56
N LEU A 311 7.20 22.88 28.53
CA LEU A 311 7.60 24.29 28.61
C LEU A 311 8.53 24.69 27.44
N TYR A 312 9.43 23.80 27.01
CA TYR A 312 10.33 24.05 25.88
C TYR A 312 9.57 24.12 24.54
N ASP A 313 8.58 23.23 24.31
CA ASP A 313 7.74 23.26 23.10
C ASP A 313 6.89 24.55 22.97
N HIS A 314 6.64 25.25 24.08
CA HIS A 314 5.95 26.54 24.10
C HIS A 314 6.86 27.77 23.86
N ARG A 315 8.19 27.62 23.92
CA ARG A 315 9.17 28.71 23.63
C ARG A 315 10.11 28.43 22.47
N ALA A 316 10.12 27.22 21.91
CA ALA A 316 10.97 26.87 20.77
C ALA A 316 10.52 27.58 19.49
N THR A 317 11.40 28.39 18.90
CA THR A 317 11.21 28.95 17.56
C THR A 317 11.53 27.90 16.49
N TYR A 318 10.67 27.84 15.46
CA TYR A 318 10.68 26.78 14.45
C TYR A 318 10.77 27.38 13.03
N GLN A 319 11.83 27.05 12.29
CA GLN A 319 11.88 27.28 10.86
C GLN A 319 10.87 26.35 10.17
N SER A 320 9.93 26.92 9.41
CA SER A 320 8.87 26.18 8.70
C SER A 320 9.16 26.18 7.20
N PHE A 321 9.04 25.01 6.57
CA PHE A 321 9.31 24.82 5.15
C PHE A 321 8.09 24.27 4.43
N GLN A 322 7.91 24.64 3.16
CA GLN A 322 6.89 24.05 2.29
C GLN A 322 7.09 22.53 2.11
N SER A 323 6.02 21.83 1.72
CA SER A 323 6.14 20.41 1.36
C SER A 323 6.89 20.28 0.04
N VAL A 324 7.75 19.26 -0.08
CA VAL A 324 8.55 19.05 -1.29
C VAL A 324 7.65 18.87 -2.51
N ASN A 325 6.53 18.16 -2.37
CA ASN A 325 5.55 17.99 -3.44
C ASN A 325 4.69 19.23 -3.75
N SER A 326 4.80 20.31 -2.95
CA SER A 326 4.22 21.61 -3.28
C SER A 326 5.14 22.38 -4.24
N VAL A 327 6.44 22.45 -3.93
CA VAL A 327 7.43 23.14 -4.77
C VAL A 327 7.66 22.40 -6.10
N LEU A 328 7.73 21.07 -6.06
CA LEU A 328 7.86 20.25 -7.27
C LEU A 328 6.57 20.15 -8.12
N HIS A 329 5.47 20.79 -7.73
CA HIS A 329 4.21 20.68 -8.47
C HIS A 329 4.34 21.20 -9.89
N ASP A 330 4.91 22.39 -10.07
CA ASP A 330 4.92 23.05 -11.38
C ASP A 330 5.96 22.40 -12.31
N LEU A 331 7.11 21.98 -11.76
CA LEU A 331 8.07 21.11 -12.44
C LEU A 331 7.46 19.74 -12.82
N HIS A 332 6.53 19.20 -12.02
CA HIS A 332 5.80 18.00 -12.38
C HIS A 332 4.82 18.23 -13.54
N VAL A 333 4.26 19.44 -13.73
CA VAL A 333 3.47 19.76 -14.93
C VAL A 333 4.38 19.71 -16.15
N VAL A 334 5.41 20.57 -16.20
CA VAL A 334 6.37 20.68 -17.31
C VAL A 334 6.89 19.30 -17.75
N LEU A 335 7.43 18.52 -16.82
CA LEU A 335 8.02 17.22 -17.17
C LEU A 335 6.97 16.14 -17.54
N LYS A 336 5.73 16.22 -17.02
CA LYS A 336 4.67 15.20 -17.29
C LYS A 336 4.19 15.27 -18.73
N ASP A 337 4.30 16.43 -19.33
CA ASP A 337 4.00 16.63 -20.74
C ASP A 337 5.11 16.02 -21.63
N VAL A 338 6.20 15.50 -21.03
CA VAL A 338 7.37 14.93 -21.71
C VAL A 338 7.66 13.43 -21.38
N SER A 339 7.35 12.82 -20.21
CA SER A 339 7.34 11.32 -20.02
C SER A 339 6.60 10.75 -18.77
N LYS A 340 6.85 9.46 -18.36
CA LYS A 340 6.24 8.74 -17.19
C LYS A 340 7.00 7.49 -16.66
N ALA A 341 7.45 7.49 -15.39
CA ALA A 341 7.73 6.34 -14.47
C ALA A 341 8.78 5.23 -14.79
N PHE A 342 9.51 4.55 -13.87
CA PHE A 342 10.05 4.67 -12.47
C PHE A 342 10.84 3.32 -12.21
N ASP A 343 11.76 2.97 -11.28
CA ASP A 343 12.42 3.56 -10.07
C ASP A 343 13.79 2.84 -9.70
N SER A 344 14.92 3.01 -10.43
CA SER A 344 16.31 2.61 -9.98
C SER A 344 17.42 3.37 -10.73
N VAL A 345 18.02 4.39 -10.10
CA VAL A 345 18.70 5.47 -10.83
C VAL A 345 20.04 5.91 -10.22
N ASN A 346 21.07 5.98 -11.07
CA ASN A 346 22.29 6.77 -10.89
C ASN A 346 21.95 8.26 -11.06
N GLN A 347 22.24 9.06 -10.02
CA GLN A 347 21.82 10.46 -9.95
C GLN A 347 22.51 11.35 -10.99
N ASP A 348 23.82 11.17 -11.21
CA ASP A 348 24.60 11.96 -12.17
C ASP A 348 24.20 11.63 -13.61
N LYS A 349 24.00 10.34 -13.91
CA LYS A 349 23.53 9.90 -15.23
C LYS A 349 22.09 10.35 -15.49
N LEU A 350 21.23 10.46 -14.46
CA LEU A 350 19.94 11.12 -14.62
C LEU A 350 20.10 12.63 -14.86
N LEU A 351 20.99 13.31 -14.15
CA LEU A 351 21.21 14.74 -14.39
C LEU A 351 21.77 15.04 -15.79
N SER A 352 22.51 14.11 -16.42
CA SER A 352 22.84 14.24 -17.86
C SER A 352 21.58 14.09 -18.71
N VAL A 353 20.83 12.99 -18.55
CA VAL A 353 19.60 12.71 -19.31
C VAL A 353 18.55 13.81 -19.18
N MET A 354 18.51 14.51 -18.03
CA MET A 354 17.58 15.63 -17.84
C MET A 354 17.98 16.91 -18.57
N LYS A 355 19.26 17.12 -18.91
CA LYS A 355 19.67 18.21 -19.82
C LYS A 355 19.15 17.96 -21.23
N ASP A 356 19.22 16.72 -21.70
CA ASP A 356 18.77 16.29 -23.02
C ASP A 356 17.22 16.36 -23.17
N VAL A 357 16.51 16.49 -22.04
CA VAL A 357 15.04 16.54 -21.95
C VAL A 357 14.50 17.97 -21.75
N ILE A 358 15.30 18.89 -21.22
CA ILE A 358 14.90 20.26 -20.86
C ILE A 358 15.65 21.23 -21.79
N PHE A 359 15.12 21.41 -22.99
CA PHE A 359 15.75 22.15 -24.07
C PHE A 359 15.40 23.64 -24.09
N ASP A 360 14.14 24.03 -23.82
CA ASP A 360 13.69 25.43 -23.84
C ASP A 360 14.18 26.22 -22.62
N ASP A 361 14.44 27.52 -22.81
CA ASP A 361 14.92 28.40 -21.74
C ASP A 361 13.81 28.93 -20.82
N GLU A 362 12.57 29.05 -21.32
CA GLU A 362 11.38 29.37 -20.52
C GLU A 362 10.22 28.39 -20.79
N TYR A 363 9.68 27.79 -19.73
CA TYR A 363 8.49 26.94 -19.77
C TYR A 363 7.27 27.64 -19.18
N THR A 364 6.12 27.49 -19.83
CA THR A 364 4.83 28.06 -19.38
C THR A 364 4.00 26.99 -18.65
N VAL A 365 3.57 27.30 -17.43
CA VAL A 365 2.72 26.42 -16.61
C VAL A 365 1.33 27.02 -16.46
N GLU A 366 0.36 26.43 -17.15
CA GLU A 366 -1.06 26.79 -17.06
C GLU A 366 -1.79 25.99 -15.97
N LYS A 367 -2.69 26.66 -15.23
CA LYS A 367 -3.45 26.05 -14.14
C LYS A 367 -4.96 26.19 -14.38
N PHE A 368 -5.54 25.26 -15.14
CA PHE A 368 -6.97 25.19 -15.55
C PHE A 368 -8.06 25.27 -14.43
N THR A 369 -7.68 25.50 -13.17
CA THR A 369 -8.61 25.80 -12.06
C THR A 369 -8.80 27.29 -11.80
N GLN A 370 -7.91 28.15 -12.32
CA GLN A 370 -7.94 29.61 -12.14
C GLN A 370 -7.00 30.22 -13.18
N VAL A 371 -7.45 31.21 -13.98
CA VAL A 371 -6.71 31.68 -15.17
C VAL A 371 -5.44 32.46 -14.80
N PHE A 372 -4.38 31.72 -14.50
CA PHE A 372 -3.04 32.20 -14.25
C PHE A 372 -2.03 31.32 -14.99
N SER A 373 -1.20 31.98 -15.80
CA SER A 373 0.02 31.41 -16.37
C SER A 373 1.21 31.78 -15.47
N LYS A 374 2.09 30.80 -15.16
CA LYS A 374 3.41 31.07 -14.58
C LYS A 374 4.49 30.66 -15.58
N LYS A 375 5.34 31.60 -16.00
CA LYS A 375 6.63 31.28 -16.64
C LYS A 375 7.63 30.77 -15.61
N ILE A 376 8.41 29.76 -15.97
CA ILE A 376 9.48 29.17 -15.14
C ILE A 376 10.72 29.01 -16.02
N ARG A 377 11.88 29.46 -15.53
CA ARG A 377 13.13 29.38 -16.29
C ARG A 377 13.84 28.05 -16.12
N LYS A 378 14.62 27.68 -17.13
CA LYS A 378 15.48 26.49 -17.18
C LYS A 378 16.46 26.41 -16.01
N GLU A 379 16.96 27.54 -15.50
CA GLU A 379 17.84 27.59 -14.33
C GLU A 379 17.08 27.26 -13.05
N GLU A 380 15.88 27.84 -12.84
CA GLU A 380 15.01 27.54 -11.69
C GLU A 380 14.65 26.05 -11.66
N ILE A 381 14.30 25.49 -12.84
CA ILE A 381 14.04 24.07 -13.03
C ILE A 381 15.26 23.21 -12.65
N ASN A 382 16.43 23.50 -13.22
CA ASN A 382 17.64 22.71 -13.00
C ASN A 382 18.14 22.78 -11.55
N LEU A 383 18.04 23.94 -10.89
CA LEU A 383 18.38 24.12 -9.47
C LEU A 383 17.44 23.30 -8.57
N ILE A 384 16.11 23.42 -8.76
CA ILE A 384 15.11 22.65 -8.00
C ILE A 384 15.29 21.14 -8.22
N LEU A 385 15.59 20.72 -9.45
CA LEU A 385 15.80 19.33 -9.82
C LEU A 385 17.09 18.75 -9.21
N LYS A 386 18.21 19.50 -9.27
CA LYS A 386 19.49 19.11 -8.66
C LYS A 386 19.36 18.97 -7.14
N GLU A 387 18.76 19.94 -6.46
CA GLU A 387 18.49 19.88 -5.02
C GLU A 387 17.55 18.72 -4.65
N HIS A 388 16.56 18.41 -5.49
CA HIS A 388 15.63 17.31 -5.22
C HIS A 388 16.26 15.92 -5.36
N ILE A 389 17.13 15.73 -6.36
CA ILE A 389 17.81 14.46 -6.61
C ILE A 389 18.97 14.28 -5.61
N THR A 390 19.95 15.19 -5.66
CA THR A 390 21.26 15.03 -4.99
C THR A 390 21.26 15.38 -3.50
N ARG A 391 20.34 16.26 -3.07
CA ARG A 391 20.31 16.81 -1.70
C ARG A 391 19.03 16.43 -0.94
N ASN A 392 18.39 15.31 -1.31
CA ASN A 392 17.20 14.84 -0.60
C ASN A 392 17.49 14.49 0.87
N VAL A 393 16.98 15.32 1.79
CA VAL A 393 17.09 15.11 3.24
C VAL A 393 15.88 14.32 3.74
N VAL A 394 16.16 13.23 4.45
CA VAL A 394 15.19 12.30 5.03
C VAL A 394 15.30 12.33 6.56
N HIS A 395 14.20 12.63 7.25
CA HIS A 395 14.14 12.55 8.71
C HIS A 395 13.52 11.22 9.17
N PHE A 396 14.27 10.46 9.97
CA PHE A 396 13.92 9.12 10.45
C PHE A 396 14.39 8.89 11.89
N ASP A 397 13.50 8.40 12.77
CA ASP A 397 13.71 8.18 14.22
C ASP A 397 14.47 9.31 14.98
N ASN A 398 14.17 10.57 14.65
CA ASN A 398 14.79 11.79 15.18
C ASN A 398 16.24 12.06 14.71
N LYS A 399 16.70 11.36 13.68
CA LYS A 399 17.95 11.61 12.95
C LYS A 399 17.65 12.14 11.54
N PHE A 400 18.61 12.88 10.97
CA PHE A 400 18.57 13.33 9.58
C PHE A 400 19.52 12.48 8.73
N TYR A 401 19.13 12.18 7.50
CA TYR A 401 19.92 11.41 6.55
C TYR A 401 19.90 12.09 5.18
N LEU A 402 21.00 12.03 4.45
CA LEU A 402 21.10 12.40 3.05
C LEU A 402 20.92 11.14 2.19
N GLN A 403 20.06 11.19 1.18
CA GLN A 403 19.93 10.09 0.21
C GLN A 403 20.97 10.24 -0.93
N LEU A 404 21.90 9.29 -1.00
CA LEU A 404 22.98 9.29 -2.01
C LEU A 404 22.61 8.54 -3.30
N VAL A 405 21.67 7.59 -3.25
CA VAL A 405 21.37 6.70 -4.39
C VAL A 405 19.86 6.56 -4.60
N GLY A 406 19.44 6.53 -5.87
CA GLY A 406 18.03 6.54 -6.25
C GLY A 406 17.35 7.87 -5.91
N ILE A 407 16.02 7.89 -6.00
CA ILE A 407 15.21 9.11 -5.88
C ILE A 407 14.14 8.90 -4.78
N PRO A 408 13.77 9.92 -3.97
CA PRO A 408 12.76 9.77 -2.92
C PRO A 408 11.40 9.18 -3.37
N GLN A 409 11.06 7.99 -2.83
CA GLN A 409 9.76 7.36 -3.07
C GLN A 409 8.61 8.19 -2.48
N GLY A 410 7.67 8.59 -3.33
CA GLY A 410 6.53 9.44 -2.94
C GLY A 410 6.69 10.92 -3.29
N SER A 411 7.78 11.30 -3.97
CA SER A 411 7.86 12.53 -4.77
C SER A 411 6.78 12.50 -5.87
N VAL A 412 6.22 13.65 -6.26
CA VAL A 412 5.42 13.74 -7.51
C VAL A 412 6.25 13.38 -8.75
N LEU A 413 7.58 13.54 -8.67
CA LEU A 413 8.51 13.19 -9.74
C LEU A 413 8.98 11.71 -9.72
N SER A 414 8.64 10.87 -8.72
CA SER A 414 9.15 9.47 -8.41
C SER A 414 9.51 8.38 -9.68
N SER A 415 8.21 8.70 -10.13
CA SER A 415 7.14 8.55 -11.14
C SER A 415 7.28 9.17 -12.53
N LEU A 416 8.34 9.92 -12.79
CA LEU A 416 8.60 10.67 -14.01
C LEU A 416 10.03 10.48 -14.53
N LEU A 417 11.00 11.11 -13.84
CA LEU A 417 12.44 11.15 -14.16
C LEU A 417 13.04 9.79 -14.59
N CYS A 418 12.71 8.72 -13.88
CA CYS A 418 13.28 7.40 -14.14
C CYS A 418 12.70 6.70 -15.41
N SER A 419 11.73 7.29 -16.12
CA SER A 419 11.39 6.87 -17.49
C SER A 419 12.13 7.65 -18.56
N PHE A 420 12.59 8.87 -18.28
CA PHE A 420 13.66 9.46 -19.09
C PHE A 420 14.91 8.59 -18.95
N TYR A 421 15.24 8.19 -17.72
CA TYR A 421 16.36 7.27 -17.45
C TYR A 421 16.24 5.91 -18.15
N TYR A 422 15.15 5.16 -17.93
CA TYR A 422 14.96 3.86 -18.59
C TYR A 422 14.67 4.00 -20.09
N GLY A 423 14.00 5.05 -20.55
CA GLY A 423 13.82 5.34 -21.98
C GLY A 423 15.13 5.69 -22.69
N HIS A 424 16.04 6.38 -22.01
CA HIS A 424 17.40 6.62 -22.47
C HIS A 424 18.23 5.33 -22.46
N MET A 425 18.07 4.46 -21.46
CA MET A 425 18.65 3.11 -21.43
C MET A 425 18.13 2.24 -22.59
N GLU A 426 16.82 2.32 -22.87
CA GLU A 426 16.18 1.59 -23.97
C GLU A 426 16.76 2.02 -25.32
N ARG A 427 16.78 3.34 -25.59
CA ARG A 427 17.33 3.93 -26.82
C ARG A 427 18.82 3.70 -27.03
N ASN A 428 19.64 3.82 -25.99
CA ASN A 428 21.10 3.81 -26.13
C ASN A 428 21.75 2.44 -25.83
N VAL A 429 21.02 1.47 -25.25
CA VAL A 429 21.58 0.16 -24.88
C VAL A 429 20.70 -1.00 -25.34
N VAL A 430 19.37 -0.93 -25.17
CA VAL A 430 18.50 -2.09 -25.43
C VAL A 430 18.19 -2.26 -26.92
N PHE A 431 17.68 -1.23 -27.60
CA PHE A 431 17.36 -1.33 -29.03
C PHE A 431 18.63 -1.59 -29.89
N PRO A 432 19.77 -0.88 -29.69
CA PRO A 432 21.00 -1.18 -30.44
C PRO A 432 21.57 -2.59 -30.17
N PHE A 433 21.28 -3.19 -29.01
CA PHE A 433 21.63 -4.59 -28.73
C PHE A 433 20.70 -5.57 -29.46
N LEU A 434 19.39 -5.30 -29.47
CA LEU A 434 18.39 -6.13 -30.17
C LEU A 434 18.51 -6.06 -31.69
N GLU A 435 18.93 -4.91 -32.22
CA GLU A 435 19.26 -4.71 -33.65
C GLU A 435 20.49 -5.51 -34.05
N LYS A 436 21.58 -5.45 -33.28
CA LYS A 436 22.77 -6.30 -33.50
C LYS A 436 22.45 -7.79 -33.39
N ALA A 437 21.63 -8.19 -32.43
CA ALA A 437 21.16 -9.57 -32.30
C ALA A 437 20.27 -10.04 -33.48
N ASN A 438 19.73 -9.12 -34.29
CA ASN A 438 19.08 -9.42 -35.57
C ASN A 438 20.07 -9.42 -36.75
N GLY A 439 21.12 -8.58 -36.73
CA GLY A 439 22.15 -8.54 -37.78
C GLY A 439 22.91 -9.86 -37.95
N ASP A 440 23.14 -10.59 -36.86
CA ASP A 440 23.75 -11.94 -36.83
C ASP A 440 23.00 -13.02 -37.64
N PHE A 441 21.82 -12.71 -38.20
CA PHE A 441 21.07 -13.61 -39.09
C PHE A 441 21.40 -13.41 -40.58
N LEU A 442 22.01 -12.27 -40.97
CA LEU A 442 22.27 -11.93 -42.37
C LEU A 442 23.74 -12.13 -42.79
N GLY A 443 24.67 -12.13 -41.83
CA GLY A 443 26.12 -12.16 -42.07
C GLY A 443 26.72 -13.48 -42.56
N LYS A 444 26.09 -14.16 -43.54
CA LYS A 444 26.65 -15.38 -44.15
C LYS A 444 26.39 -15.59 -45.65
N TYR A 445 25.80 -14.63 -46.35
CA TYR A 445 25.76 -14.58 -47.81
C TYR A 445 26.20 -13.20 -48.32
N ASP A 446 26.56 -13.15 -49.61
CA ASP A 446 26.86 -11.96 -50.41
C ASP A 446 28.08 -11.13 -49.98
N THR A 447 29.25 -11.78 -50.03
CA THR A 447 30.49 -11.08 -50.42
C THR A 447 30.61 -11.10 -51.96
N PHE A 448 30.10 -10.09 -52.65
CA PHE A 448 30.56 -9.64 -53.98
C PHE A 448 29.80 -8.37 -54.45
N GLY A 449 30.47 -7.50 -55.20
CA GLY A 449 29.82 -6.45 -56.02
C GLY A 449 29.51 -5.13 -55.31
N ALA A 450 30.41 -4.14 -55.43
CA ALA A 450 30.14 -2.75 -55.06
C ALA A 450 29.95 -1.89 -56.32
N SER A 451 28.82 -1.19 -56.42
CA SER A 451 28.53 -0.14 -57.42
C SER A 451 27.55 0.88 -56.82
N ALA A 452 27.70 2.17 -57.16
CA ALA A 452 26.87 3.25 -56.61
C ALA A 452 25.79 3.73 -57.59
N SER A 453 24.59 4.01 -57.09
CA SER A 453 23.55 4.76 -57.81
C SER A 453 22.67 5.55 -56.82
N ARG A 454 21.95 6.57 -57.32
CA ARG A 454 21.22 7.55 -56.50
C ARG A 454 19.84 7.03 -56.02
N PRO A 455 19.33 7.48 -54.87
CA PRO A 455 18.02 7.06 -54.38
C PRO A 455 16.88 7.75 -55.16
N ASN A 456 15.88 6.97 -55.56
CA ASN A 456 14.57 7.49 -55.95
C ASN A 456 13.47 6.46 -55.64
N HIS A 457 12.51 6.88 -54.81
CA HIS A 457 11.18 6.32 -54.49
C HIS A 457 10.91 4.79 -54.38
N THR A 458 10.03 4.48 -53.41
CA THR A 458 9.22 3.24 -53.32
C THR A 458 9.98 1.92 -53.45
N ASN A 459 10.66 1.53 -52.37
CA ASN A 459 10.92 0.12 -52.07
C ASN A 459 10.33 -0.23 -50.70
N GLU A 460 9.34 -1.13 -50.69
CA GLU A 460 9.03 -1.91 -49.49
C GLU A 460 10.19 -2.87 -49.25
N ILE A 461 11.21 -2.43 -48.50
CA ILE A 461 12.28 -3.34 -48.08
C ILE A 461 11.68 -4.30 -47.04
N VAL A 462 11.25 -5.48 -47.51
CA VAL A 462 10.74 -6.57 -46.67
C VAL A 462 11.92 -7.20 -45.92
N VAL A 463 12.44 -6.46 -44.93
CA VAL A 463 13.41 -6.97 -43.97
C VAL A 463 12.72 -8.02 -43.12
N CYS A 464 12.83 -9.29 -43.52
CA CYS A 464 12.25 -10.43 -42.81
C CYS A 464 13.05 -10.81 -41.55
N GLY A 465 13.39 -9.81 -40.73
CA GLY A 465 14.05 -9.98 -39.44
C GLY A 465 13.10 -10.48 -38.36
N ALA A 466 13.67 -11.00 -37.26
CA ALA A 466 12.90 -11.50 -36.12
C ALA A 466 12.03 -10.38 -35.52
N LYS A 467 10.71 -10.51 -35.67
CA LYS A 467 9.72 -9.57 -35.13
C LYS A 467 9.64 -9.74 -33.61
N TYR A 468 9.88 -8.65 -32.90
CA TYR A 468 9.84 -8.60 -31.44
C TYR A 468 8.97 -7.44 -30.96
N LEU A 469 8.53 -7.53 -29.71
CA LEU A 469 7.79 -6.50 -28.99
C LEU A 469 8.38 -6.37 -27.59
N LEU A 470 8.93 -5.19 -27.28
CA LEU A 470 9.38 -4.82 -25.94
C LEU A 470 8.33 -3.89 -25.31
N LEU A 471 7.69 -4.34 -24.24
CA LEU A 471 6.79 -3.54 -23.43
C LEU A 471 7.44 -3.26 -22.08
N ARG A 472 7.45 -1.98 -21.66
CA ARG A 472 7.83 -1.58 -20.30
C ARG A 472 6.67 -0.88 -19.62
N PHE A 473 6.39 -1.28 -18.39
CA PHE A 473 5.56 -0.52 -17.47
C PHE A 473 6.39 -0.21 -16.23
N ILE A 474 6.85 1.04 -16.10
CA ILE A 474 7.65 1.48 -14.94
C ILE A 474 9.00 0.74 -14.95
N ASP A 475 9.19 -0.20 -14.03
CA ASP A 475 10.32 -1.12 -13.86
C ASP A 475 10.02 -2.54 -14.37
N ASP A 476 8.74 -2.83 -14.69
CA ASP A 476 8.28 -4.13 -15.16
C ASP A 476 8.37 -4.25 -16.69
N PHE A 477 9.42 -4.92 -17.18
CA PHE A 477 9.58 -5.28 -18.60
C PHE A 477 8.81 -6.57 -18.96
N LEU A 478 8.39 -6.66 -20.22
CA LEU A 478 7.91 -7.86 -20.92
C LEU A 478 8.46 -7.83 -22.35
N PHE A 479 9.24 -8.84 -22.71
CA PHE A 479 9.78 -9.03 -24.06
C PHE A 479 9.13 -10.24 -24.71
N ILE A 480 8.68 -10.09 -25.95
CA ILE A 480 8.08 -11.13 -26.78
C ILE A 480 8.85 -11.13 -28.10
N SER A 481 9.26 -12.29 -28.60
CA SER A 481 9.94 -12.44 -29.89
C SER A 481 9.58 -13.78 -30.53
N THR A 482 9.56 -13.82 -31.87
CA THR A 482 9.46 -15.07 -32.62
C THR A 482 10.75 -15.91 -32.60
N SER A 483 11.87 -15.35 -32.12
CA SER A 483 13.19 -16.00 -32.11
C SER A 483 13.64 -16.36 -30.70
N LYS A 484 13.73 -17.67 -30.40
CA LYS A 484 14.28 -18.18 -29.12
C LYS A 484 15.73 -17.71 -28.90
N LYS A 485 16.55 -17.65 -29.96
CA LYS A 485 17.94 -17.15 -29.90
C LYS A 485 17.94 -15.69 -29.42
N GLN A 486 17.16 -14.82 -30.05
CA GLN A 486 17.08 -13.39 -29.68
C GLN A 486 16.58 -13.20 -28.23
N ALA A 487 15.55 -13.95 -27.81
CA ALA A 487 15.05 -13.91 -26.44
C ALA A 487 16.07 -14.40 -25.41
N SER A 488 16.85 -15.44 -25.71
CA SER A 488 17.92 -15.94 -24.84
C SER A 488 19.10 -14.95 -24.74
N MET A 489 19.46 -14.30 -25.85
CA MET A 489 20.47 -13.24 -25.88
C MET A 489 20.02 -12.02 -25.05
N PHE A 490 18.75 -11.60 -25.17
CA PHE A 490 18.19 -10.52 -24.36
C PHE A 490 18.13 -10.87 -22.87
N PHE A 491 17.74 -12.11 -22.53
CA PHE A 491 17.78 -12.60 -21.15
C PHE A 491 19.20 -12.52 -20.57
N SER A 492 20.19 -13.11 -21.25
CA SER A 492 21.60 -13.07 -20.84
C SER A 492 22.14 -11.63 -20.71
N ARG A 493 21.61 -10.69 -21.50
CA ARG A 493 21.96 -9.26 -21.39
C ARG A 493 21.39 -8.60 -20.14
N LEU A 494 20.19 -8.98 -19.69
CA LEU A 494 19.58 -8.47 -18.46
C LEU A 494 20.20 -9.08 -17.20
N GLU A 495 20.45 -10.40 -17.22
CA GLU A 495 21.09 -11.15 -16.12
C GLU A 495 22.47 -10.56 -15.74
N ARG A 496 23.28 -10.21 -16.75
CA ARG A 496 24.60 -9.55 -16.57
C ARG A 496 24.52 -8.10 -16.03
N GLY A 497 23.32 -7.51 -15.97
CA GLY A 497 23.06 -6.15 -15.55
C GLY A 497 23.47 -5.08 -16.57
N ILE A 498 22.83 -3.92 -16.50
CA ILE A 498 23.19 -2.72 -17.27
C ILE A 498 23.89 -1.75 -16.32
N ARG A 499 25.21 -1.96 -16.18
CA ARG A 499 26.07 -1.35 -15.15
C ARG A 499 26.06 0.18 -15.16
N ASP A 500 26.15 0.79 -16.33
CA ASP A 500 26.18 2.25 -16.49
C ASP A 500 24.89 2.94 -16.01
N TYR A 501 23.80 2.16 -15.93
CA TYR A 501 22.49 2.58 -15.43
C TYR A 501 22.19 1.99 -14.04
N ASN A 502 23.16 1.33 -13.39
CA ASN A 502 23.03 0.61 -12.13
C ASN A 502 21.77 -0.29 -12.06
N CYS A 503 21.40 -0.88 -13.20
CA CYS A 503 20.17 -1.64 -13.37
C CYS A 503 20.50 -3.13 -13.37
N TRP A 504 19.91 -3.86 -12.42
CA TRP A 504 20.16 -5.28 -12.17
C TRP A 504 18.85 -6.06 -12.18
N MET A 505 18.88 -7.31 -12.62
CA MET A 505 17.70 -8.17 -12.59
C MET A 505 17.32 -8.53 -11.14
N ASN A 506 16.08 -8.99 -10.94
CA ASN A 506 15.63 -9.50 -9.66
C ASN A 506 15.02 -10.89 -9.85
N ASP A 507 15.79 -11.90 -9.46
CA ASP A 507 15.58 -13.30 -9.89
C ASP A 507 14.33 -13.93 -9.27
N GLU A 508 13.95 -13.50 -8.06
CA GLU A 508 12.66 -13.81 -7.43
C GLU A 508 11.45 -13.38 -8.28
N LYS A 509 11.61 -12.35 -9.12
CA LYS A 509 10.54 -11.73 -9.91
C LYS A 509 10.69 -11.92 -11.41
N PHE A 510 11.74 -12.59 -11.89
CA PHE A 510 11.90 -12.85 -13.31
C PHE A 510 11.05 -14.07 -13.77
N GLY A 511 10.97 -14.31 -15.08
CA GLY A 511 10.44 -15.56 -15.62
C GLY A 511 10.39 -15.64 -17.14
N LEU A 512 10.62 -16.84 -17.64
CA LEU A 512 10.55 -17.25 -19.04
C LEU A 512 9.35 -18.17 -19.30
N ASN A 513 9.11 -18.49 -20.57
CA ASN A 513 8.19 -19.53 -21.05
C ASN A 513 8.91 -20.65 -21.84
N PHE A 514 10.25 -20.66 -21.86
CA PHE A 514 11.07 -21.66 -22.54
C PHE A 514 12.31 -22.01 -21.70
N ASP A 515 12.84 -23.23 -21.89
CA ASP A 515 14.08 -23.68 -21.24
C ASP A 515 15.33 -23.07 -21.87
N ILE A 516 16.30 -22.72 -21.03
CA ILE A 516 17.65 -22.31 -21.43
C ILE A 516 18.62 -23.40 -20.95
N ASP A 517 19.49 -23.83 -21.86
CA ASP A 517 20.64 -24.71 -21.61
C ASP A 517 20.36 -25.96 -20.76
N GLY A 518 19.21 -26.61 -21.02
CA GLY A 518 18.79 -27.87 -20.39
C GLY A 518 18.31 -27.76 -18.94
N GLN A 519 18.44 -26.59 -18.29
CA GLN A 519 17.95 -26.37 -16.94
C GLN A 519 16.44 -26.05 -16.97
N GLY A 520 15.62 -27.07 -16.71
CA GLY A 520 14.16 -27.00 -16.85
C GLY A 520 13.49 -25.81 -16.15
N CYS A 521 12.48 -25.24 -16.81
CA CYS A 521 11.86 -23.92 -16.58
C CYS A 521 11.51 -23.56 -15.12
N ARG A 522 12.49 -23.06 -14.35
CA ARG A 522 12.33 -22.49 -12.99
C ARG A 522 11.80 -21.05 -13.03
N SER A 523 10.65 -20.84 -13.66
CA SER A 523 10.10 -19.50 -13.92
C SER A 523 9.15 -18.99 -12.83
N ASN A 524 9.65 -18.10 -11.95
CA ASN A 524 8.87 -17.51 -10.84
C ASN A 524 7.64 -16.69 -11.29
N ARG A 525 7.59 -16.22 -12.54
CA ARG A 525 6.43 -15.53 -13.16
C ARG A 525 5.51 -16.40 -14.01
N LEU A 526 5.92 -17.58 -14.45
CA LEU A 526 5.02 -18.48 -15.19
C LEU A 526 3.87 -18.94 -14.28
N HIS A 527 2.67 -19.08 -14.83
CA HIS A 527 1.52 -19.66 -14.16
C HIS A 527 0.85 -20.67 -15.09
N VAL A 528 0.85 -21.94 -14.70
CA VAL A 528 0.15 -23.00 -15.41
C VAL A 528 -1.24 -23.20 -14.78
N GLY A 529 -2.28 -23.20 -15.61
CA GLY A 529 -3.65 -23.49 -15.22
C GLY A 529 -3.89 -24.99 -14.98
N LYS A 530 -5.04 -25.34 -14.39
CA LYS A 530 -5.43 -26.76 -14.21
C LYS A 530 -5.72 -27.49 -15.53
N ASP A 531 -5.92 -26.71 -16.58
CA ASP A 531 -6.10 -27.08 -17.97
C ASP A 531 -4.78 -27.18 -18.75
N GLY A 532 -3.62 -27.06 -18.09
CA GLY A 532 -2.30 -27.10 -18.72
C GLY A 532 -1.88 -25.79 -19.42
N THR A 533 -2.82 -24.87 -19.66
CA THR A 533 -2.55 -23.58 -20.31
C THR A 533 -1.54 -22.76 -19.51
N SER A 534 -0.46 -22.31 -20.16
CA SER A 534 0.62 -21.54 -19.53
C SER A 534 0.48 -20.03 -19.77
N PHE A 535 0.71 -19.24 -18.72
CA PHE A 535 0.57 -17.78 -18.73
C PHE A 535 1.77 -17.07 -18.12
N LEU A 536 2.25 -16.00 -18.77
CA LEU A 536 3.19 -15.05 -18.17
C LEU A 536 2.44 -14.00 -17.35
N ARG A 537 2.85 -13.81 -16.09
CA ARG A 537 2.33 -12.75 -15.20
C ARG A 537 3.11 -11.45 -15.41
N TRP A 538 2.45 -10.41 -15.91
CA TRP A 538 3.04 -9.06 -16.07
C TRP A 538 2.03 -7.98 -15.66
N SER A 539 2.45 -6.96 -14.89
CA SER A 539 1.65 -5.76 -14.53
C SER A 539 0.21 -5.98 -14.00
N GLY A 540 -0.14 -7.20 -13.56
CA GLY A 540 -1.49 -7.56 -13.12
C GLY A 540 -2.42 -8.12 -14.22
N VAL A 541 -1.85 -8.51 -15.36
CA VAL A 541 -2.48 -9.36 -16.39
C VAL A 541 -1.77 -10.72 -16.47
N LEU A 542 -2.44 -11.66 -17.13
CA LEU A 542 -1.95 -12.96 -17.57
C LEU A 542 -1.94 -12.93 -19.10
N VAL A 543 -0.77 -13.10 -19.71
CA VAL A 543 -0.62 -13.25 -21.18
C VAL A 543 -0.48 -14.73 -21.48
N ASN A 544 -1.34 -15.30 -22.33
CA ASN A 544 -1.23 -16.69 -22.76
C ASN A 544 0.07 -16.88 -23.56
N CYS A 545 0.90 -17.87 -23.19
CA CYS A 545 2.22 -18.07 -23.80
C CYS A 545 2.16 -18.54 -25.26
N SER A 546 1.01 -19.07 -25.70
CA SER A 546 0.81 -19.62 -27.05
C SER A 546 -0.15 -18.77 -27.90
N THR A 547 -1.19 -18.19 -27.31
CA THR A 547 -2.21 -17.41 -28.06
C THR A 547 -2.10 -15.89 -27.88
N LEU A 548 -1.24 -15.42 -26.97
CA LEU A 548 -1.11 -14.01 -26.54
C LEU A 548 -2.40 -13.37 -25.97
N GLU A 549 -3.51 -14.11 -25.87
CA GLU A 549 -4.77 -13.65 -25.26
C GLU A 549 -4.56 -13.20 -23.81
N ILE A 550 -5.33 -12.20 -23.38
CA ILE A 550 -5.04 -11.44 -22.16
C ILE A 550 -6.16 -11.62 -21.13
N GLN A 551 -5.83 -12.32 -20.06
CA GLN A 551 -6.69 -12.48 -18.88
C GLN A 551 -6.25 -11.58 -17.74
N ALA A 552 -7.15 -11.30 -16.81
CA ALA A 552 -6.85 -10.39 -15.70
C ALA A 552 -6.31 -11.15 -14.48
N ASP A 553 -5.16 -10.79 -13.91
CA ASP A 553 -4.59 -11.57 -12.79
C ASP A 553 -5.49 -11.55 -11.53
N TYR A 554 -5.63 -12.73 -10.93
CA TYR A 554 -6.31 -13.00 -9.67
C TYR A 554 -5.45 -13.79 -8.67
N THR A 555 -4.26 -14.26 -9.03
CA THR A 555 -3.34 -15.01 -8.14
C THR A 555 -2.99 -14.20 -6.89
N ARG A 556 -2.88 -12.87 -7.04
CA ARG A 556 -2.70 -11.88 -5.94
C ARG A 556 -3.76 -11.88 -4.84
N TYR A 557 -4.80 -12.73 -4.91
CA TYR A 557 -5.82 -12.91 -3.88
C TYR A 557 -5.71 -14.23 -3.10
N LEU A 558 -4.85 -15.18 -3.50
CA LEU A 558 -4.76 -16.53 -2.90
C LEU A 558 -4.31 -16.51 -1.43
N ASN A 559 -3.19 -15.84 -1.14
CA ASN A 559 -2.49 -15.97 0.15
C ASN A 559 -3.12 -15.16 1.29
N THR A 560 -4.18 -14.40 1.04
CA THR A 560 -4.82 -13.49 2.02
C THR A 560 -6.33 -13.59 1.94
N HIS A 561 -7.04 -13.62 3.08
CA HIS A 561 -8.51 -13.56 3.05
C HIS A 561 -9.00 -12.29 2.36
N LEU A 562 -9.88 -12.44 1.37
CA LEU A 562 -10.37 -11.38 0.48
C LEU A 562 -10.88 -10.11 1.18
N SER A 563 -11.39 -10.23 2.41
CA SER A 563 -11.86 -9.07 3.19
C SER A 563 -10.73 -8.08 3.54
N SER A 564 -9.47 -8.50 3.55
CA SER A 564 -8.27 -7.62 3.65
C SER A 564 -8.18 -6.56 2.54
N THR A 565 -8.88 -6.79 1.41
CA THR A 565 -8.89 -5.89 0.25
C THR A 565 -9.97 -4.80 0.34
N LEU A 566 -10.76 -4.79 1.42
CA LEU A 566 -12.01 -4.02 1.53
C LEU A 566 -11.99 -3.07 2.73
N THR A 567 -12.23 -1.79 2.50
CA THR A 567 -12.61 -0.80 3.52
C THR A 567 -14.14 -0.72 3.60
N VAL A 568 -14.74 -1.04 4.74
CA VAL A 568 -16.19 -0.94 5.00
C VAL A 568 -16.50 0.36 5.75
N SER A 569 -17.64 0.98 5.44
CA SER A 569 -18.13 2.19 6.10
C SER A 569 -19.54 1.96 6.64
N CYS A 570 -19.71 2.19 7.94
CA CYS A 570 -21.00 2.15 8.63
C CYS A 570 -21.68 3.53 8.74
N ARG A 571 -21.06 4.59 8.20
CA ARG A 571 -21.53 5.99 8.34
C ARG A 571 -22.37 6.43 7.12
N GLY A 572 -23.46 7.17 7.36
CA GLY A 572 -24.27 7.79 6.30
C GLY A 572 -25.17 6.81 5.53
N LYS A 573 -25.51 7.12 4.26
CA LYS A 573 -26.41 6.32 3.41
C LYS A 573 -25.74 5.01 2.93
N VAL A 574 -25.59 4.03 3.83
CA VAL A 574 -24.82 2.77 3.61
C VAL A 574 -25.30 1.97 2.39
N GLY A 575 -26.60 1.96 2.09
CA GLY A 575 -27.13 1.32 0.87
C GLY A 575 -26.60 1.95 -0.43
N CYS A 576 -26.43 3.28 -0.47
CA CYS A 576 -25.81 3.97 -1.60
C CYS A 576 -24.30 3.66 -1.68
N GLN A 577 -23.63 3.53 -0.52
CA GLN A 577 -22.23 3.12 -0.46
C GLN A 577 -22.02 1.69 -0.98
N LEU A 578 -22.92 0.75 -0.68
CA LEU A 578 -22.89 -0.60 -1.27
C LEU A 578 -23.00 -0.56 -2.80
N LYS A 579 -24.02 0.14 -3.34
CA LYS A 579 -24.20 0.34 -4.79
C LYS A 579 -22.95 0.95 -5.44
N ALA A 580 -22.32 1.93 -4.80
CA ALA A 580 -21.10 2.57 -5.29
C ALA A 580 -19.85 1.67 -5.17
N LYS A 581 -19.74 0.84 -4.12
CA LYS A 581 -18.64 -0.13 -3.94
C LYS A 581 -18.65 -1.21 -5.01
N LEU A 582 -19.82 -1.78 -5.34
CA LEU A 582 -19.96 -2.76 -6.42
C LEU A 582 -19.48 -2.20 -7.77
N ARG A 583 -19.87 -0.97 -8.12
CA ARG A 583 -19.40 -0.28 -9.32
C ARG A 583 -17.88 -0.06 -9.31
N ARG A 584 -17.33 0.45 -8.20
CA ARG A 584 -15.88 0.68 -8.03
C ARG A 584 -15.04 -0.60 -8.04
N TYR A 585 -15.59 -1.77 -7.69
CA TYR A 585 -14.88 -3.05 -7.81
C TYR A 585 -14.78 -3.54 -9.26
N LEU A 586 -15.76 -3.21 -10.11
CA LEU A 586 -15.81 -3.60 -11.52
C LEU A 586 -15.08 -2.60 -12.43
N GLN A 587 -15.11 -1.30 -12.08
CA GLN A 587 -14.49 -0.20 -12.83
C GLN A 587 -13.03 -0.44 -13.29
N PRO A 588 -12.09 -0.95 -12.46
CA PRO A 588 -10.72 -1.22 -12.88
C PRO A 588 -10.55 -2.51 -13.70
N LYS A 589 -11.52 -3.44 -13.66
CA LYS A 589 -11.53 -4.62 -14.53
C LYS A 589 -12.14 -4.32 -15.90
N CYS A 590 -12.93 -3.26 -16.04
CA CYS A 590 -13.39 -2.71 -17.32
C CYS A 590 -12.24 -2.01 -18.07
N HIS A 591 -11.23 -2.74 -18.56
CA HIS A 591 -10.16 -2.21 -19.43
C HIS A 591 -10.30 -2.81 -20.84
N PRO A 592 -10.17 -2.04 -21.96
CA PRO A 592 -10.41 -2.55 -23.31
C PRO A 592 -9.65 -3.84 -23.64
N LEU A 593 -8.39 -3.92 -23.23
CA LEU A 593 -7.47 -5.07 -23.39
C LEU A 593 -8.06 -6.45 -23.03
N PHE A 594 -9.02 -6.54 -22.08
CA PHE A 594 -9.66 -7.80 -21.67
C PHE A 594 -10.89 -8.19 -22.49
N TYR A 595 -11.37 -7.29 -23.35
CA TYR A 595 -12.66 -7.40 -24.05
C TYR A 595 -12.58 -7.08 -25.55
N ASP A 596 -11.44 -6.58 -26.02
CA ASP A 596 -11.18 -6.41 -27.44
C ASP A 596 -11.16 -7.78 -28.12
N SER A 597 -12.07 -7.95 -29.08
CA SER A 597 -12.28 -9.16 -29.86
C SER A 597 -11.24 -9.31 -30.99
N ASN A 598 -10.39 -8.30 -31.19
CA ASN A 598 -9.20 -8.36 -32.04
C ASN A 598 -8.01 -9.00 -31.30
N ILE A 599 -8.05 -9.06 -29.96
CA ILE A 599 -6.97 -9.57 -29.08
C ILE A 599 -7.37 -10.87 -28.37
N ASN A 600 -8.67 -11.06 -28.10
CA ASN A 600 -9.17 -12.17 -27.29
C ASN A 600 -10.30 -12.91 -28.02
N SER A 601 -10.29 -14.24 -27.94
CA SER A 601 -11.38 -15.06 -28.49
C SER A 601 -12.74 -14.71 -27.85
N PRO A 602 -13.87 -14.96 -28.56
CA PRO A 602 -15.22 -14.79 -28.01
C PRO A 602 -15.47 -15.53 -26.67
N GLY A 603 -14.73 -16.61 -26.41
CA GLY A 603 -14.70 -17.33 -25.13
C GLY A 603 -13.92 -16.59 -24.05
N VAL A 604 -12.68 -16.15 -24.31
CA VAL A 604 -11.85 -15.42 -23.33
C VAL A 604 -12.46 -14.06 -22.96
N VAL A 605 -13.06 -13.33 -23.91
CA VAL A 605 -13.82 -12.10 -23.61
C VAL A 605 -14.93 -12.37 -22.58
N ARG A 606 -15.69 -13.46 -22.73
CA ARG A 606 -16.77 -13.84 -21.81
C ARG A 606 -16.22 -14.37 -20.48
N LEU A 607 -15.10 -15.09 -20.49
CA LEU A 607 -14.39 -15.54 -19.29
C LEU A 607 -13.90 -14.34 -18.44
N ASN A 608 -13.29 -13.33 -19.07
CA ASN A 608 -12.88 -12.09 -18.39
C ASN A 608 -14.06 -11.33 -17.76
N ILE A 609 -15.25 -11.36 -18.38
CA ILE A 609 -16.50 -10.83 -17.80
C ILE A 609 -16.93 -11.67 -16.58
N TYR A 610 -16.96 -13.00 -16.72
CA TYR A 610 -17.39 -13.93 -15.67
C TYR A 610 -16.49 -13.86 -14.43
N GLN A 611 -15.17 -13.97 -14.62
CA GLN A 611 -14.15 -13.88 -13.56
C GLN A 611 -14.24 -12.56 -12.77
N ALA A 612 -14.49 -11.43 -13.46
CA ALA A 612 -14.67 -10.14 -12.81
C ALA A 612 -15.96 -10.08 -11.95
N PHE A 613 -17.06 -10.69 -12.41
CA PHE A 613 -18.28 -10.81 -11.62
C PHE A 613 -18.14 -11.81 -10.44
N LEU A 614 -17.40 -12.91 -10.61
CA LEU A 614 -17.08 -13.85 -9.52
C LEU A 614 -16.37 -13.13 -8.37
N LEU A 615 -15.27 -12.41 -8.66
CA LEU A 615 -14.56 -11.65 -7.64
C LEU A 615 -15.47 -10.58 -7.00
N CYS A 616 -16.32 -9.92 -7.79
CA CYS A 616 -17.26 -8.91 -7.28
C CYS A 616 -18.29 -9.53 -6.32
N ALA A 617 -18.82 -10.71 -6.62
CA ALA A 617 -19.73 -11.47 -5.76
C ALA A 617 -19.06 -11.91 -4.44
N MET A 618 -17.79 -12.36 -4.50
CA MET A 618 -17.04 -12.72 -3.30
C MET A 618 -16.80 -11.49 -2.41
N LYS A 619 -16.43 -10.35 -3.01
CA LYS A 619 -16.28 -9.06 -2.31
C LYS A 619 -17.62 -8.55 -1.74
N PHE A 620 -18.75 -8.79 -2.41
CA PHE A 620 -20.10 -8.48 -1.92
C PHE A 620 -20.45 -9.26 -0.64
N ILE A 621 -20.20 -10.57 -0.61
CA ILE A 621 -20.42 -11.41 0.59
C ILE A 621 -19.56 -10.92 1.76
N CYS A 622 -18.25 -10.72 1.52
CA CYS A 622 -17.34 -10.15 2.51
C CYS A 622 -17.85 -8.79 3.05
N TYR A 623 -18.30 -7.88 2.17
CA TYR A 623 -18.79 -6.55 2.55
C TYR A 623 -20.07 -6.61 3.40
N ILE A 624 -21.08 -7.39 2.99
CA ILE A 624 -22.32 -7.54 3.77
C ILE A 624 -22.06 -8.24 5.12
N SER A 625 -21.14 -9.21 5.18
CA SER A 625 -20.82 -9.90 6.44
C SER A 625 -20.31 -8.96 7.54
N LYS A 626 -19.59 -7.89 7.15
CA LYS A 626 -19.07 -6.85 8.06
C LYS A 626 -20.13 -5.81 8.45
N LEU A 627 -21.18 -5.63 7.65
CA LEU A 627 -22.33 -4.77 7.97
C LEU A 627 -23.41 -5.45 8.83
N SER A 628 -23.11 -6.61 9.44
CA SER A 628 -24.01 -7.37 10.32
C SER A 628 -24.43 -6.66 11.62
N ILE A 629 -23.90 -5.46 11.86
CA ILE A 629 -24.25 -4.53 12.94
C ILE A 629 -25.48 -3.67 12.57
N LEU A 630 -25.82 -3.58 11.28
CA LEU A 630 -26.96 -2.80 10.78
C LEU A 630 -28.17 -3.70 10.46
N PRO A 631 -29.39 -3.13 10.37
CA PRO A 631 -30.55 -3.83 9.82
C PRO A 631 -30.20 -4.47 8.47
N ARG A 632 -30.44 -5.78 8.35
CA ARG A 632 -30.04 -6.56 7.17
C ARG A 632 -30.76 -6.03 5.92
N PHE A 633 -30.00 -5.71 4.88
CA PHE A 633 -30.57 -5.31 3.58
C PHE A 633 -31.58 -6.36 3.08
N SER A 634 -32.74 -5.90 2.60
CA SER A 634 -33.74 -6.81 2.04
C SER A 634 -33.18 -7.51 0.79
N PRO A 635 -33.53 -8.79 0.53
CA PRO A 635 -33.07 -9.50 -0.67
C PRO A 635 -33.41 -8.76 -1.98
N LYS A 636 -34.58 -8.08 -2.03
CA LYS A 636 -35.01 -7.23 -3.15
C LYS A 636 -34.08 -6.02 -3.36
N PHE A 637 -33.60 -5.38 -2.27
CA PHE A 637 -32.59 -4.33 -2.38
C PHE A 637 -31.24 -4.87 -2.88
N CYS A 638 -30.79 -6.00 -2.34
CA CYS A 638 -29.52 -6.63 -2.72
C CYS A 638 -29.48 -6.97 -4.21
N ILE A 639 -30.48 -7.67 -4.74
CA ILE A 639 -30.49 -8.04 -6.17
C ILE A 639 -30.60 -6.80 -7.06
N ASN A 640 -31.41 -5.80 -6.71
CA ASN A 640 -31.49 -4.54 -7.46
C ASN A 640 -30.16 -3.74 -7.45
N ALA A 641 -29.37 -3.83 -6.37
CA ALA A 641 -28.04 -3.23 -6.31
C ALA A 641 -27.02 -3.98 -7.20
N ILE A 642 -27.11 -5.32 -7.26
CA ILE A 642 -26.26 -6.17 -8.09
C ILE A 642 -26.61 -5.98 -9.57
N ASP A 643 -27.89 -6.09 -9.95
CA ASP A 643 -28.43 -5.77 -11.28
C ASP A 643 -27.93 -4.39 -11.78
N GLY A 644 -27.94 -3.39 -10.90
CA GLY A 644 -27.45 -2.03 -11.17
C GLY A 644 -25.91 -1.90 -11.25
N SER A 645 -25.17 -2.96 -10.94
CA SER A 645 -23.72 -3.11 -11.17
C SER A 645 -23.43 -3.91 -12.45
N LEU A 646 -24.22 -4.93 -12.79
CA LEU A 646 -24.11 -5.66 -14.07
C LEU A 646 -24.39 -4.71 -15.25
N ARG A 647 -25.49 -3.94 -15.17
CA ARG A 647 -25.85 -2.87 -16.14
C ARG A 647 -24.87 -1.68 -16.15
N TYR A 648 -24.01 -1.55 -15.14
CA TYR A 648 -22.94 -0.55 -15.13
C TYR A 648 -21.72 -1.07 -15.90
N MET A 649 -21.27 -2.30 -15.63
CA MET A 649 -20.15 -2.93 -16.33
C MET A 649 -20.40 -3.04 -17.85
N ASN A 650 -21.57 -3.53 -18.27
CA ASN A 650 -21.95 -3.61 -19.69
C ASN A 650 -21.83 -2.25 -20.42
N ARG A 651 -22.22 -1.14 -19.76
CA ARG A 651 -22.11 0.20 -20.35
C ARG A 651 -20.68 0.74 -20.29
N LEU A 652 -19.94 0.47 -19.22
CA LEU A 652 -18.58 0.96 -19.05
C LEU A 652 -17.58 0.28 -19.99
N ILE A 653 -17.74 -1.02 -20.27
CA ILE A 653 -16.92 -1.72 -21.27
C ILE A 653 -17.14 -1.07 -22.64
N LYS A 654 -18.39 -1.05 -23.14
CA LYS A 654 -18.72 -0.43 -24.44
C LYS A 654 -18.18 1.01 -24.54
N ARG A 655 -18.44 1.85 -23.52
CA ARG A 655 -17.96 3.24 -23.54
C ARG A 655 -16.44 3.35 -23.60
N LYS A 656 -15.69 2.44 -22.95
CA LYS A 656 -14.21 2.48 -22.94
C LYS A 656 -13.56 1.86 -24.17
N VAL A 657 -14.19 0.86 -24.79
CA VAL A 657 -13.71 0.26 -26.05
C VAL A 657 -13.89 1.28 -27.17
N TYR A 658 -15.08 1.90 -27.29
CA TYR A 658 -15.37 2.90 -28.32
C TYR A 658 -14.91 4.33 -27.99
N SER A 659 -14.25 4.55 -26.85
CA SER A 659 -13.52 5.80 -26.55
C SER A 659 -12.00 5.58 -26.52
N PHE A 660 -11.53 4.50 -27.14
CA PHE A 660 -10.12 4.21 -27.30
C PHE A 660 -9.72 4.60 -28.72
N ASP A 661 -9.53 5.90 -28.90
CA ASP A 661 -9.12 6.48 -30.17
C ASP A 661 -7.62 6.24 -30.35
N VAL A 662 -7.27 5.66 -31.50
CA VAL A 662 -5.92 5.31 -31.95
C VAL A 662 -5.91 5.64 -33.44
N ASP A 663 -4.75 5.99 -33.99
CA ASP A 663 -4.57 6.30 -35.41
C ASP A 663 -5.31 5.29 -36.31
N ASN A 664 -5.97 5.80 -37.35
CA ASN A 664 -7.15 5.19 -37.99
C ASN A 664 -7.04 3.73 -38.47
N ALA A 665 -5.84 3.14 -38.47
CA ALA A 665 -5.57 1.74 -38.80
C ALA A 665 -6.16 0.70 -37.83
N PHE A 666 -6.39 1.01 -36.54
CA PHE A 666 -6.87 0.00 -35.57
C PHE A 666 -7.95 0.50 -34.61
N ARG A 667 -9.15 -0.09 -34.70
CA ARG A 667 -10.29 0.21 -33.81
C ARG A 667 -10.72 -1.04 -33.01
N PRO A 668 -10.66 -1.01 -31.65
CA PRO A 668 -11.06 -2.13 -30.80
C PRO A 668 -12.50 -2.61 -30.99
N LYS A 669 -12.69 -3.95 -31.08
CA LYS A 669 -13.98 -4.59 -31.35
C LYS A 669 -14.58 -5.21 -30.08
N TYR A 670 -15.90 -5.09 -29.87
CA TYR A 670 -16.58 -5.72 -28.72
C TYR A 670 -17.90 -6.37 -29.12
N ASP A 671 -17.84 -7.65 -29.50
CA ASP A 671 -19.02 -8.45 -29.83
C ASP A 671 -19.50 -9.35 -28.67
N VAL A 672 -20.09 -8.70 -27.66
CA VAL A 672 -20.84 -9.38 -26.60
C VAL A 672 -22.22 -8.76 -26.45
N LYS A 673 -23.24 -9.61 -26.61
CA LYS A 673 -24.64 -9.21 -26.52
C LYS A 673 -24.99 -8.89 -25.05
N LYS A 674 -25.80 -7.86 -24.83
CA LYS A 674 -26.20 -7.38 -23.49
C LYS A 674 -26.80 -8.49 -22.61
N LYS A 675 -27.49 -9.47 -23.21
CA LYS A 675 -28.07 -10.62 -22.50
C LYS A 675 -26.98 -11.48 -21.85
N ASP A 676 -25.92 -11.79 -22.59
CA ASP A 676 -24.75 -12.58 -22.17
C ASP A 676 -24.11 -11.97 -20.91
N VAL A 677 -23.83 -10.65 -20.93
CA VAL A 677 -23.17 -9.94 -19.82
C VAL A 677 -24.01 -9.98 -18.54
N ILE A 678 -25.35 -9.86 -18.66
CA ILE A 678 -26.24 -9.96 -17.51
C ILE A 678 -26.33 -11.41 -17.02
N TRP A 679 -26.44 -12.40 -17.92
CA TRP A 679 -26.49 -13.81 -17.56
C TRP A 679 -25.21 -14.27 -16.84
N LEU A 680 -24.02 -13.96 -17.37
CA LEU A 680 -22.73 -14.27 -16.75
C LEU A 680 -22.65 -13.67 -15.34
N GLY A 681 -23.13 -12.43 -15.16
CA GLY A 681 -23.18 -11.78 -13.86
C GLY A 681 -24.15 -12.45 -12.88
N LEU A 682 -25.38 -12.78 -13.31
CA LEU A 682 -26.36 -13.49 -12.50
C LEU A 682 -25.87 -14.90 -12.12
N HIS A 683 -25.23 -15.61 -13.06
CA HIS A 683 -24.65 -16.94 -12.85
C HIS A 683 -23.49 -16.90 -11.84
N ALA A 684 -22.54 -15.96 -12.01
CA ALA A 684 -21.40 -15.78 -11.10
C ALA A 684 -21.86 -15.50 -9.66
N TYR A 685 -22.82 -14.59 -9.47
CA TYR A 685 -23.38 -14.31 -8.16
C TYR A 685 -24.14 -15.51 -7.57
N SER A 686 -24.91 -16.25 -8.38
CA SER A 686 -25.61 -17.47 -7.95
C SER A 686 -24.60 -18.52 -7.44
N ARG A 687 -23.59 -18.87 -8.23
CA ARG A 687 -22.53 -19.83 -7.89
C ARG A 687 -21.77 -19.44 -6.61
N VAL A 688 -21.37 -18.18 -6.47
CA VAL A 688 -20.64 -17.67 -5.30
C VAL A 688 -21.51 -17.64 -4.03
N LEU A 689 -22.81 -17.37 -4.16
CA LEU A 689 -23.77 -17.39 -3.03
C LEU A 689 -24.18 -18.82 -2.62
N GLN A 690 -24.19 -19.79 -3.54
CA GLN A 690 -24.45 -21.22 -3.23
C GLN A 690 -23.46 -21.76 -2.20
N LYS A 691 -22.16 -21.44 -2.35
CA LYS A 691 -21.09 -21.76 -1.36
C LYS A 691 -21.32 -21.17 0.05
N LYS A 692 -22.32 -20.31 0.25
CA LYS A 692 -22.73 -19.73 1.55
C LYS A 692 -24.26 -19.81 1.77
N GLN A 693 -24.93 -20.82 1.19
CA GLN A 693 -26.40 -20.87 1.04
C GLN A 693 -27.22 -20.66 2.31
N SER A 694 -26.77 -21.16 3.47
CA SER A 694 -27.47 -21.04 4.76
C SER A 694 -27.71 -19.58 5.18
N ARG A 695 -26.87 -18.64 4.75
CA ARG A 695 -27.02 -17.19 5.02
C ARG A 695 -27.82 -16.44 3.94
N HIS A 696 -28.06 -17.07 2.79
CA HIS A 696 -28.53 -16.39 1.58
C HIS A 696 -29.71 -17.06 0.84
N LYS A 697 -30.34 -18.11 1.39
CA LYS A 697 -31.49 -18.85 0.79
C LYS A 697 -32.54 -17.95 0.11
N LYS A 698 -33.01 -16.88 0.78
CA LYS A 698 -33.98 -15.91 0.20
C LYS A 698 -33.43 -15.12 -1.01
N LEU A 699 -32.13 -14.78 -1.02
CA LEU A 699 -31.49 -14.09 -2.15
C LEU A 699 -31.22 -15.05 -3.32
N LEU A 700 -30.80 -16.29 -3.03
CA LEU A 700 -30.62 -17.34 -4.03
C LEU A 700 -31.92 -17.66 -4.79
N CYS A 701 -33.07 -17.65 -4.11
CA CYS A 701 -34.38 -17.80 -4.76
C CYS A 701 -34.62 -16.70 -5.81
N LEU A 702 -34.32 -15.44 -5.49
CA LEU A 702 -34.43 -14.32 -6.43
C LEU A 702 -33.44 -14.45 -7.61
N PHE A 703 -32.22 -14.95 -7.38
CA PHE A 703 -31.29 -15.24 -8.48
C PHE A 703 -31.80 -16.34 -9.41
N ARG A 704 -32.37 -17.43 -8.87
CA ARG A 704 -33.01 -18.49 -9.68
C ARG A 704 -34.16 -17.92 -10.52
N SER A 705 -35.03 -17.10 -9.91
CA SER A 705 -36.11 -16.38 -10.61
C SER A 705 -35.59 -15.47 -11.73
N ARG A 706 -34.50 -14.71 -11.50
CA ARG A 706 -33.88 -13.86 -12.53
C ARG A 706 -33.16 -14.64 -13.63
N LEU A 707 -32.73 -15.87 -13.38
CA LEU A 707 -32.05 -16.72 -14.38
C LEU A 707 -33.03 -17.49 -15.27
N LYS A 708 -34.24 -17.85 -14.78
CA LYS A 708 -35.26 -18.58 -15.56
C LYS A 708 -35.45 -18.07 -17.02
N PRO A 709 -35.58 -16.76 -17.30
CA PRO A 709 -35.85 -16.26 -18.66
C PRO A 709 -34.71 -16.42 -19.66
N TYR A 710 -33.53 -16.90 -19.24
CA TYR A 710 -32.38 -17.13 -20.12
C TYR A 710 -32.24 -18.59 -20.57
N GLY A 711 -32.99 -19.53 -19.98
CA GLY A 711 -32.88 -20.97 -20.27
C GLY A 711 -31.86 -21.73 -19.42
N ARG A 712 -31.68 -23.02 -19.73
CA ARG A 712 -30.73 -23.92 -19.07
C ARG A 712 -29.30 -23.74 -19.60
N LEU A 713 -28.31 -24.24 -18.85
CA LEU A 713 -26.89 -24.20 -19.26
C LEU A 713 -26.63 -25.08 -20.49
N GLU A 714 -27.32 -26.23 -20.61
CA GLU A 714 -27.29 -27.09 -21.81
C GLU A 714 -27.53 -26.29 -23.10
N ASN A 715 -28.42 -25.30 -23.08
CA ASN A 715 -28.89 -24.55 -24.24
C ASN A 715 -28.08 -23.25 -24.50
N MET A 716 -27.00 -23.02 -23.74
CA MET A 716 -26.11 -21.86 -23.93
C MET A 716 -25.13 -22.09 -25.07
N SER A 717 -24.65 -20.99 -25.67
CA SER A 717 -23.64 -21.03 -26.73
C SER A 717 -22.28 -21.58 -26.23
N PRO A 718 -21.43 -22.11 -27.12
CA PRO A 718 -20.12 -22.66 -26.74
C PRO A 718 -19.26 -21.67 -25.94
N GLU A 719 -19.24 -20.40 -26.33
CA GLU A 719 -18.46 -19.34 -25.65
C GLU A 719 -18.98 -19.03 -24.23
N LEU A 720 -20.29 -19.20 -23.99
CA LEU A 720 -20.87 -19.06 -22.65
C LEU A 720 -20.58 -20.28 -21.77
N LYS A 721 -20.58 -21.49 -22.34
CA LYS A 721 -20.17 -22.73 -21.66
C LYS A 721 -18.68 -22.67 -21.28
N TYR A 722 -17.82 -22.31 -22.23
CA TYR A 722 -16.39 -22.02 -22.03
C TYR A 722 -16.17 -21.03 -20.89
N ALA A 723 -16.91 -19.92 -20.86
CA ALA A 723 -16.71 -18.86 -19.89
C ALA A 723 -17.09 -19.22 -18.44
N VAL A 724 -17.97 -20.21 -18.23
CA VAL A 724 -18.44 -20.60 -16.87
C VAL A 724 -17.81 -21.89 -16.34
N ASP A 725 -16.88 -22.48 -17.09
CA ASP A 725 -16.06 -23.62 -16.73
C ASP A 725 -15.31 -23.36 -15.40
N ASP A 726 -15.45 -24.29 -14.45
CA ASP A 726 -14.81 -24.20 -13.13
C ASP A 726 -13.28 -24.37 -13.21
N ALA A 727 -12.74 -25.07 -14.22
CA ALA A 727 -11.30 -25.23 -14.41
C ALA A 727 -10.64 -23.89 -14.75
N ARG A 728 -11.22 -23.15 -15.70
CA ARG A 728 -10.82 -21.81 -16.16
C ARG A 728 -11.05 -20.70 -15.11
N SER A 729 -11.71 -21.03 -14.00
CA SER A 729 -11.91 -20.16 -12.83
C SER A 729 -11.27 -20.70 -11.55
N SER A 730 -10.45 -21.75 -11.61
CA SER A 730 -9.90 -22.48 -10.46
C SER A 730 -9.10 -21.61 -9.47
N VAL A 731 -8.36 -20.61 -9.95
CA VAL A 731 -7.66 -19.61 -9.12
C VAL A 731 -8.63 -18.82 -8.24
N LEU A 732 -9.78 -18.40 -8.79
CA LEU A 732 -10.81 -17.68 -8.03
C LEU A 732 -11.47 -18.58 -6.98
N TRP A 733 -11.67 -19.86 -7.29
CA TRP A 733 -12.26 -20.82 -6.36
C TRP A 733 -11.37 -21.15 -5.16
N SER A 734 -10.07 -20.88 -5.26
CA SER A 734 -9.08 -21.03 -4.18
C SER A 734 -9.00 -19.80 -3.25
N ILE A 735 -9.69 -18.70 -3.56
CA ILE A 735 -9.68 -17.48 -2.74
C ILE A 735 -10.50 -17.68 -1.45
N LYS A 736 -9.95 -17.28 -0.31
CA LYS A 736 -10.62 -17.33 1.01
C LYS A 736 -11.54 -16.12 1.20
N TYR A 737 -12.87 -16.30 1.23
CA TYR A 737 -13.89 -15.22 1.33
C TYR A 737 -15.09 -15.55 2.24
#